data_AF-A0A366X045-F1
#
_entry.id   AF-A0A366X045-F1
#
_cell.length_a   1.000
_cell.length_b   1.000
_cell.length_c   1.000
_cell.angle_alpha   90.00
_cell.angle_beta   90.00
_cell.angle_gamma   90.00
#
_symmetry.space_group_name_H-M   'P 1'
#
loop_
_entity.id
_entity.type
_entity.pdbx_description
1 polymer ?
#
loop_
_entity_poly.entity_id
_entity_poly.type
_entity_poly.pdbx_seq_one_letter_code
_entity_poly.pdbx_strand_id
1 'polypeptide(L)'
;MMLQFESVVATGSAALDSGIRDTALKTLNGTTHLYSLTGPGGGVAVWKLVDGAVPQLVDTEYFSGSITFQVGRTGTPVSFGGGDQLVLDIDTANGLVGYDLNPDGTVGTLRETGTLTGGGDISALVKLSTGSGDLLMMAHEDTGRIVTYNVNGDGTLTSSGVIVAKSDSMQALKIGADNIVIAADGASNTVSTYRVDGGTGAITAVDNSEALTTLGIATPTAVEVIQAYGKSWVVVAGAESNSLSVMELAADGRLIPTDHVLDSLHTRFESIQDISVVDVNGHVFVVAGGGDYGITLFAMTPGGQLVHLDSFADTLQSGLQNVESFSVAQVGDELQILVASQQDAGLTQLTVDVADLGVVRSGLGTVNGTAGNDMLSGNILPTTLSGGAGDDILIAGSAATTMTGGSGADIFVMQYGAETTTITDFQAGIDRLDAFDYPLLRTPGQLTFTVTAQGARFEYLNETINVNSASGGPLTSAQVFGAGIGGPDHIPVDFGDFGGLEPGSSDGVLGDVSINSETANPSLSDAEISFTPNGGATISARADSNGRFDLNLPSGTFEGEFDVIKTYSTASKDINALDALQVLRISVGLDPTWGPASPENLIAADFNRDGSVNALDALSILQVAVGQPTAVRPEWVFIDSDADLSGITRTDVSYDTGANVVAVGGVIATDMTSILLGNLEAP
;
A
#
# COMPACT_ATOMS: atom_id res chain seq x y z
N MET A 1 10.51 -3.90 19.81
CA MET A 1 11.52 -3.33 18.88
C MET A 1 11.53 -1.80 18.99
N MET A 2 12.68 -1.16 19.24
CA MET A 2 12.81 0.30 19.45
C MET A 2 14.08 0.85 18.77
N LEU A 3 14.04 2.12 18.39
CA LEU A 3 15.18 2.86 17.84
C LEU A 3 16.13 3.27 18.98
N GLN A 4 17.42 2.95 18.85
CA GLN A 4 18.46 3.29 19.82
C GLN A 4 19.50 4.21 19.19
N PHE A 5 19.87 5.30 19.88
CA PHE A 5 20.94 6.18 19.44
C PHE A 5 22.29 5.69 19.93
N GLU A 6 23.22 5.47 18.99
CA GLU A 6 24.57 4.98 19.29
C GLU A 6 25.60 6.10 19.31
N SER A 7 25.70 6.85 18.21
CA SER A 7 26.74 7.87 18.04
C SER A 7 26.47 8.81 16.87
N VAL A 8 27.25 9.89 16.80
CA VAL A 8 27.44 10.66 15.56
C VAL A 8 28.87 10.41 15.07
N VAL A 9 29.02 9.86 13.87
CA VAL A 9 30.32 9.61 13.25
C VAL A 9 30.67 10.71 12.25
N ALA A 10 31.95 11.10 12.21
CA ALA A 10 32.44 12.19 11.37
C ALA A 10 33.90 11.94 10.97
N THR A 11 34.28 12.44 9.80
CA THR A 11 35.65 12.33 9.26
C THR A 11 36.63 13.26 9.97
N GLY A 12 36.12 14.32 10.60
CA GLY A 12 36.91 15.42 11.16
C GLY A 12 37.21 16.52 10.12
N SER A 13 36.66 16.41 8.92
CA SER A 13 36.76 17.39 7.84
C SER A 13 35.39 18.01 7.58
N ALA A 14 35.25 19.31 7.85
CA ALA A 14 34.00 20.03 7.62
C ALA A 14 33.47 19.92 6.16
N ALA A 15 34.36 19.76 5.18
CA ALA A 15 33.97 19.58 3.78
C ALA A 15 33.34 18.20 3.46
N LEU A 16 33.52 17.22 4.34
CA LEU A 16 32.96 15.86 4.22
C LEU A 16 31.88 15.58 5.28
N ASP A 17 31.86 16.36 6.36
CA ASP A 17 30.95 16.17 7.48
C ASP A 17 29.72 17.08 7.40
N SER A 18 29.79 18.23 6.71
CA SER A 18 28.67 19.17 6.60
C SER A 18 28.12 19.21 5.17
N GLY A 19 26.79 19.28 5.05
CA GLY A 19 26.12 19.29 3.76
C GLY A 19 26.25 17.96 3.02
N ILE A 20 26.14 16.85 3.76
CA ILE A 20 25.96 15.51 3.19
C ILE A 20 24.58 15.51 2.53
N ARG A 21 24.54 15.28 1.22
CA ARG A 21 23.34 15.36 0.37
C ARG A 21 22.69 14.01 0.13
N ASP A 22 23.51 12.96 0.16
CA ASP A 22 23.06 11.62 -0.15
C ASP A 22 23.93 10.58 0.57
N THR A 23 23.33 9.44 0.83
CA THR A 23 23.97 8.28 1.41
C THR A 23 23.59 7.05 0.62
N ALA A 24 24.58 6.24 0.24
CA ALA A 24 24.32 5.04 -0.53
C ALA A 24 25.06 3.82 0.02
N LEU A 25 24.41 2.67 -0.05
CA LEU A 25 24.96 1.40 0.40
C LEU A 25 25.46 0.56 -0.77
N LYS A 26 26.59 -0.13 -0.56
CA LYS A 26 27.04 -1.22 -1.43
C LYS A 26 27.69 -2.33 -0.63
N THR A 27 27.25 -3.55 -0.88
CA THR A 27 27.95 -4.75 -0.38
C THR A 27 29.00 -5.19 -1.39
N LEU A 28 30.27 -5.19 -0.97
CA LEU A 28 31.42 -5.60 -1.76
C LEU A 28 32.16 -6.70 -1.02
N ASN A 29 32.36 -7.85 -1.66
CA ASN A 29 32.99 -9.04 -1.06
C ASN A 29 32.40 -9.43 0.31
N GLY A 30 31.08 -9.30 0.46
CA GLY A 30 30.37 -9.63 1.70
C GLY A 30 30.53 -8.62 2.83
N THR A 31 31.11 -7.44 2.56
CA THR A 31 31.17 -6.32 3.51
C THR A 31 30.33 -5.16 3.00
N THR A 32 29.40 -4.68 3.82
CA THR A 32 28.57 -3.51 3.53
C THR A 32 29.33 -2.22 3.80
N HIS A 33 29.40 -1.36 2.79
CA HIS A 33 29.97 -0.02 2.87
C HIS A 33 28.88 1.02 2.61
N LEU A 34 28.96 2.12 3.34
CA LEU A 34 28.18 3.33 3.15
C LEU A 34 29.08 4.39 2.49
N TYR A 35 28.58 5.05 1.46
CA TYR A 35 29.20 6.19 0.80
C TYR A 35 28.37 7.42 1.15
N SER A 36 28.94 8.35 1.90
CA SER A 36 28.31 9.64 2.17
C SER A 36 28.88 10.70 1.22
N LEU A 37 27.98 11.35 0.48
CA LEU A 37 28.31 12.33 -0.55
C LEU A 37 28.00 13.75 -0.04
N THR A 38 28.98 14.66 -0.05
CA THR A 38 28.72 16.09 0.17
C THR A 38 28.58 16.85 -1.14
N GLY A 39 28.06 18.09 -1.08
CA GLY A 39 27.85 18.93 -2.26
C GLY A 39 29.10 19.67 -2.80
N PRO A 40 28.92 20.78 -3.54
CA PRO A 40 30.00 21.58 -4.13
C PRO A 40 31.12 21.97 -3.16
N GLY A 41 32.36 21.66 -3.53
CA GLY A 41 33.56 21.85 -2.71
C GLY A 41 33.84 20.72 -1.71
N GLY A 42 33.03 19.66 -1.75
CA GLY A 42 33.08 18.50 -0.86
C GLY A 42 33.76 17.27 -1.45
N GLY A 43 33.20 16.10 -1.17
CA GLY A 43 33.72 14.81 -1.59
C GLY A 43 32.86 13.62 -1.14
N VAL A 44 33.48 12.44 -1.16
CA VAL A 44 32.93 11.16 -0.71
C VAL A 44 33.68 10.71 0.53
N ALA A 45 32.97 10.25 1.55
CA ALA A 45 33.56 9.47 2.64
C ALA A 45 32.98 8.05 2.64
N VAL A 46 33.84 7.06 2.87
CA VAL A 46 33.49 5.64 2.84
C VAL A 46 33.55 5.07 4.25
N TRP A 47 32.43 4.50 4.68
CA TRP A 47 32.28 3.90 5.99
C TRP A 47 32.02 2.41 5.84
N LYS A 48 32.81 1.59 6.51
CA LYS A 48 32.53 0.17 6.67
C LYS A 48 31.57 -0.01 7.84
N LEU A 49 30.44 -0.65 7.60
CA LEU A 49 29.51 -1.00 8.67
C LEU A 49 30.01 -2.23 9.43
N VAL A 50 29.84 -2.22 10.75
CA VAL A 50 30.36 -3.25 11.66
C VAL A 50 29.29 -3.57 12.69
N ASP A 51 29.02 -4.85 12.86
CA ASP A 51 28.06 -5.39 13.83
C ASP A 51 28.40 -4.96 15.27
N GLY A 52 27.42 -4.44 15.99
CA GLY A 52 27.54 -3.97 17.38
C GLY A 52 28.57 -2.85 17.58
N ALA A 53 28.91 -2.09 16.54
CA ALA A 53 29.91 -1.03 16.61
C ALA A 53 29.57 0.15 15.69
N VAL A 54 30.24 1.28 15.95
CA VAL A 54 30.15 2.46 15.10
C VAL A 54 30.81 2.21 13.73
N PRO A 55 30.30 2.81 12.64
CA PRO A 55 30.92 2.70 11.32
C PRO A 55 32.39 3.12 11.32
N GLN A 56 33.22 2.37 10.61
CA GLN A 56 34.65 2.62 10.50
C GLN A 56 34.96 3.40 9.22
N LEU A 57 35.56 4.58 9.32
CA LEU A 57 36.04 5.32 8.16
C LEU A 57 37.14 4.51 7.45
N VAL A 58 36.92 4.19 6.18
CA VAL A 58 37.83 3.41 5.33
C VAL A 58 38.61 4.33 4.40
N ASP A 59 37.92 5.31 3.81
CA ASP A 59 38.48 6.16 2.76
C ASP A 59 37.78 7.51 2.66
N THR A 60 38.44 8.47 2.04
CA THR A 60 37.90 9.80 1.72
C THR A 60 38.44 10.27 0.38
N GLU A 61 37.59 10.73 -0.51
CA GLU A 61 37.98 11.31 -1.80
C GLU A 61 37.34 12.68 -1.98
N TYR A 62 38.16 13.72 -2.16
CA TYR A 62 37.65 15.07 -2.43
C TYR A 62 37.39 15.25 -3.91
N PHE A 63 36.29 15.91 -4.27
CA PHE A 63 36.07 16.24 -5.67
C PHE A 63 37.16 17.16 -6.19
N SER A 64 37.72 16.82 -7.35
CA SER A 64 38.80 17.58 -7.97
C SER A 64 38.50 17.93 -9.42
N GLY A 65 39.25 18.88 -9.97
CA GLY A 65 39.14 19.26 -11.38
C GLY A 65 37.82 19.96 -11.71
N SER A 66 37.17 19.55 -12.80
CA SER A 66 35.95 20.19 -13.30
C SER A 66 34.71 19.88 -12.47
N ILE A 67 34.71 18.78 -11.70
CA ILE A 67 33.52 18.34 -10.96
C ILE A 67 33.38 19.02 -9.60
N THR A 68 34.44 19.62 -9.04
CA THR A 68 34.47 20.11 -7.66
C THR A 68 33.28 21.00 -7.28
N PHE A 69 32.81 21.86 -8.18
CA PHE A 69 31.69 22.77 -7.92
C PHE A 69 30.46 22.47 -8.78
N GLN A 70 30.34 21.24 -9.27
CA GLN A 70 29.32 20.81 -10.22
C GLN A 70 28.58 19.56 -9.75
N VAL A 71 28.95 18.99 -8.59
CA VAL A 71 28.25 17.83 -8.03
C VAL A 71 26.90 18.28 -7.47
N GLY A 72 25.85 17.64 -7.95
CA GLY A 72 24.48 17.86 -7.52
C GLY A 72 24.13 17.01 -6.30
N ARG A 73 22.99 16.31 -6.35
CA ARG A 73 22.38 15.71 -5.15
C ARG A 73 22.74 14.25 -4.94
N THR A 74 22.83 13.47 -6.02
CA THR A 74 22.77 12.00 -5.95
C THR A 74 24.11 11.31 -6.21
N GLY A 75 24.36 10.22 -5.49
CA GLY A 75 25.47 9.30 -5.68
C GLY A 75 25.00 7.84 -5.69
N THR A 76 24.80 7.25 -6.88
CA THR A 76 24.23 5.91 -7.02
C THR A 76 25.30 4.84 -7.33
N PRO A 77 25.48 3.81 -6.47
CA PRO A 77 26.33 2.67 -6.79
C PRO A 77 25.73 1.79 -7.89
N VAL A 78 26.43 1.65 -9.01
CA VAL A 78 26.00 0.88 -10.17
C VAL A 78 27.04 -0.18 -10.53
N SER A 79 26.59 -1.42 -10.70
CA SER A 79 27.44 -2.50 -11.21
C SER A 79 27.45 -2.50 -12.73
N PHE A 80 28.61 -2.28 -13.34
CA PHE A 80 28.83 -2.45 -14.78
C PHE A 80 29.59 -3.74 -15.07
N GLY A 81 29.56 -4.21 -16.32
CA GLY A 81 30.37 -5.36 -16.75
C GLY A 81 31.88 -5.17 -16.56
N GLY A 82 32.36 -3.93 -16.44
CA GLY A 82 33.76 -3.57 -16.21
C GLY A 82 34.14 -3.30 -14.75
N GLY A 83 33.19 -3.33 -13.81
CA GLY A 83 33.40 -3.00 -12.40
C GLY A 83 32.23 -2.20 -11.79
N ASP A 84 32.23 -2.04 -10.48
CA ASP A 84 31.29 -1.18 -9.78
C ASP A 84 31.73 0.29 -9.86
N GLN A 85 30.78 1.22 -9.95
CA GLN A 85 31.04 2.65 -9.89
C GLN A 85 30.02 3.37 -9.01
N LEU A 86 30.44 4.42 -8.33
CA LEU A 86 29.57 5.42 -7.71
C LEU A 86 29.31 6.51 -8.75
N VAL A 87 28.15 6.45 -9.40
CA VAL A 87 27.74 7.41 -10.42
C VAL A 87 27.24 8.68 -9.72
N LEU A 88 27.73 9.83 -10.17
CA LEU A 88 27.44 11.13 -9.60
C LEU A 88 26.53 11.94 -10.51
N ASP A 89 25.65 12.69 -9.89
CA ASP A 89 24.94 13.80 -10.52
C ASP A 89 25.90 14.99 -10.73
N ILE A 90 26.11 15.41 -11.98
CA ILE A 90 27.04 16.48 -12.36
C ILE A 90 26.38 17.45 -13.37
N ASP A 91 26.10 18.69 -12.95
CA ASP A 91 25.33 19.71 -13.69
C ASP A 91 25.79 19.95 -15.14
N THR A 92 27.09 19.93 -15.41
CA THR A 92 27.65 20.25 -16.75
C THR A 92 28.11 19.05 -17.55
N ALA A 93 27.85 17.84 -17.04
CA ALA A 93 28.29 16.63 -17.70
C ALA A 93 27.48 16.35 -18.97
N ASN A 94 28.18 15.88 -20.01
CA ASN A 94 27.54 15.44 -21.26
C ASN A 94 27.35 13.93 -21.31
N GLY A 95 27.95 13.19 -20.37
CA GLY A 95 27.77 11.75 -20.17
C GLY A 95 27.89 11.40 -18.68
N LEU A 96 27.81 10.12 -18.32
CA LEU A 96 27.90 9.72 -16.91
C LEU A 96 29.30 9.97 -16.36
N VAL A 97 29.35 10.52 -15.16
CA VAL A 97 30.56 10.75 -14.39
C VAL A 97 30.46 9.96 -13.09
N GLY A 98 31.52 9.29 -12.68
CA GLY A 98 31.51 8.51 -11.45
C GLY A 98 32.88 7.99 -11.06
N TYR A 99 33.04 7.57 -9.81
CA TYR A 99 34.27 6.93 -9.36
C TYR A 99 34.15 5.40 -9.46
N ASP A 100 35.22 4.73 -9.88
CA ASP A 100 35.30 3.27 -9.70
C ASP A 100 35.21 2.92 -8.21
N LEU A 101 34.54 1.83 -7.87
CA LEU A 101 34.50 1.28 -6.52
C LEU A 101 35.40 0.05 -6.46
N ASN A 102 36.44 0.11 -5.63
CA ASN A 102 37.37 -1.00 -5.48
C ASN A 102 36.72 -2.13 -4.66
N PRO A 103 37.15 -3.39 -4.83
CA PRO A 103 36.56 -4.53 -4.11
C PRO A 103 36.71 -4.48 -2.57
N ASP A 104 37.52 -3.58 -2.03
CA ASP A 104 37.70 -3.32 -0.60
C ASP A 104 36.85 -2.13 -0.09
N GLY A 105 36.00 -1.55 -0.94
CA GLY A 105 35.13 -0.42 -0.64
C GLY A 105 35.75 0.96 -0.91
N THR A 106 37.06 1.05 -1.15
CA THR A 106 37.73 2.35 -1.39
C THR A 106 37.33 2.97 -2.72
N VAL A 107 37.44 4.30 -2.81
CA VAL A 107 37.14 5.06 -4.02
C VAL A 107 38.34 4.98 -4.98
N GLY A 108 38.05 4.63 -6.23
CA GLY A 108 39.03 4.44 -7.29
C GLY A 108 39.13 5.66 -8.22
N THR A 109 39.44 5.39 -9.49
CA THR A 109 39.63 6.47 -10.48
C THR A 109 38.30 7.08 -10.91
N LEU A 110 38.28 8.41 -11.09
CA LEU A 110 37.18 9.11 -11.75
C LEU A 110 37.08 8.66 -13.22
N ARG A 111 35.87 8.29 -13.64
CA ARG A 111 35.50 7.86 -14.98
C ARG A 111 34.43 8.76 -15.55
N GLU A 112 34.50 8.96 -16.86
CA GLU A 112 33.49 9.68 -17.62
C GLU A 112 33.18 8.89 -18.89
N THR A 113 31.89 8.72 -19.22
CA THR A 113 31.47 8.09 -20.48
C THR A 113 31.54 9.08 -21.64
N GLY A 114 31.35 8.58 -22.87
CA GLY A 114 31.07 9.46 -24.00
C GLY A 114 29.75 10.22 -23.82
N THR A 115 29.52 11.21 -24.69
CA THR A 115 28.27 11.99 -24.71
C THR A 115 27.04 11.10 -24.85
N LEU A 116 26.08 11.31 -23.96
CA LEU A 116 24.83 10.55 -23.89
C LEU A 116 23.66 11.31 -24.51
N THR A 117 22.63 10.56 -24.90
CA THR A 117 21.41 11.12 -25.47
C THR A 117 20.48 11.56 -24.35
N GLY A 118 20.59 12.79 -23.90
CA GLY A 118 19.82 13.30 -22.76
C GLY A 118 20.64 14.21 -21.84
N GLY A 119 21.97 14.08 -21.89
CA GLY A 119 22.90 14.78 -21.01
C GLY A 119 23.59 13.81 -20.05
N GLY A 120 24.54 14.32 -19.28
CA GLY A 120 25.16 13.62 -18.15
C GLY A 120 24.61 14.06 -16.79
N ASP A 121 23.96 15.22 -16.76
CA ASP A 121 23.18 15.76 -15.65
C ASP A 121 21.94 14.90 -15.40
N ILE A 122 21.80 14.37 -14.18
CA ILE A 122 20.81 13.34 -13.83
C ILE A 122 20.22 13.55 -12.44
N SER A 123 18.89 13.54 -12.35
CA SER A 123 18.19 13.59 -11.07
C SER A 123 17.98 12.21 -10.45
N ALA A 124 17.82 11.17 -11.28
CA ALA A 124 17.60 9.80 -10.84
C ALA A 124 18.15 8.77 -11.83
N LEU A 125 18.58 7.62 -11.31
CA LEU A 125 19.12 6.51 -12.08
C LEU A 125 18.69 5.18 -11.48
N VAL A 126 18.26 4.24 -12.34
CA VAL A 126 18.02 2.86 -11.92
C VAL A 126 18.59 1.86 -12.92
N LYS A 127 19.10 0.74 -12.40
CA LYS A 127 19.59 -0.39 -13.19
C LYS A 127 18.52 -1.47 -13.32
N LEU A 128 18.31 -1.96 -14.54
CA LEU A 128 17.42 -3.09 -14.83
C LEU A 128 18.25 -4.28 -15.28
N SER A 129 18.16 -5.40 -14.56
CA SER A 129 18.84 -6.65 -14.94
C SER A 129 17.92 -7.49 -15.83
N THR A 130 18.25 -7.58 -17.13
CA THR A 130 17.41 -8.29 -18.11
C THR A 130 18.07 -9.59 -18.58
N GLY A 131 17.29 -10.48 -19.20
CA GLY A 131 17.83 -11.69 -19.84
C GLY A 131 18.74 -11.41 -21.05
N SER A 132 18.68 -10.21 -21.61
CA SER A 132 19.43 -9.74 -22.78
C SER A 132 20.67 -8.90 -22.42
N GLY A 133 20.87 -8.59 -21.14
CA GLY A 133 21.92 -7.68 -20.66
C GLY A 133 21.38 -6.64 -19.67
N ASP A 134 22.26 -5.80 -19.15
CA ASP A 134 21.85 -4.73 -18.24
C ASP A 134 21.36 -3.50 -19.00
N LEU A 135 20.26 -2.91 -18.54
CA LEU A 135 19.81 -1.58 -18.96
C LEU A 135 20.03 -0.58 -17.82
N LEU A 136 20.30 0.67 -18.19
CA LEU A 136 20.24 1.81 -17.29
C LEU A 136 19.12 2.75 -17.73
N MET A 137 18.23 3.09 -16.82
CA MET A 137 17.20 4.10 -17.02
C MET A 137 17.58 5.34 -16.21
N MET A 138 17.65 6.49 -16.87
CA MET A 138 18.12 7.74 -16.30
C MET A 138 17.14 8.86 -16.59
N ALA A 139 16.82 9.65 -15.54
CA ALA A 139 16.07 10.88 -15.66
C ALA A 139 17.07 12.04 -15.82
N HIS A 140 17.00 12.73 -16.95
CA HIS A 140 17.91 13.83 -17.27
C HIS A 140 17.26 15.17 -16.96
N GLU A 141 17.88 15.97 -16.08
CA GLU A 141 17.32 17.23 -15.58
C GLU A 141 17.13 18.25 -16.70
N ASP A 142 18.22 18.53 -17.42
CA ASP A 142 18.32 19.55 -18.46
C ASP A 142 17.36 19.33 -19.65
N THR A 143 17.11 18.06 -19.99
CA THR A 143 16.28 17.73 -21.17
C THR A 143 14.84 17.39 -20.82
N GLY A 144 14.52 17.15 -19.54
CA GLY A 144 13.21 16.72 -19.09
C GLY A 144 12.77 15.40 -19.74
N ARG A 145 13.70 14.45 -19.82
CA ARG A 145 13.49 13.14 -20.44
C ARG A 145 13.98 12.03 -19.56
N ILE A 146 13.26 10.92 -19.58
CA ILE A 146 13.77 9.64 -19.08
C ILE A 146 14.21 8.79 -20.27
N VAL A 147 15.44 8.28 -20.21
CA VAL A 147 16.08 7.56 -21.31
C VAL A 147 16.60 6.23 -20.78
N THR A 148 16.34 5.15 -21.54
CA THR A 148 16.95 3.85 -21.29
C THR A 148 18.17 3.66 -22.17
N TYR A 149 19.20 3.02 -21.64
CA TYR A 149 20.47 2.75 -22.30
C TYR A 149 20.84 1.28 -22.13
N ASN A 150 21.25 0.65 -23.22
CA ASN A 150 21.96 -0.63 -23.15
C ASN A 150 23.38 -0.40 -22.61
N VAL A 151 23.80 -1.22 -21.66
CA VAL A 151 25.19 -1.27 -21.18
C VAL A 151 25.99 -2.24 -22.06
N ASN A 152 26.88 -1.72 -22.91
CA ASN A 152 27.72 -2.53 -23.78
C ASN A 152 28.86 -3.21 -22.99
N GLY A 153 29.44 -4.28 -23.55
CA GLY A 153 30.50 -5.04 -22.89
C GLY A 153 31.81 -4.27 -22.65
N ASP A 154 31.98 -3.11 -23.29
CA ASP A 154 33.10 -2.17 -23.06
C ASP A 154 32.75 -1.05 -22.05
N GLY A 155 31.55 -1.09 -21.45
CA GLY A 155 31.04 -0.10 -20.51
C GLY A 155 30.41 1.13 -21.18
N THR A 156 30.40 1.22 -22.52
CA THR A 156 29.73 2.33 -23.20
C THR A 156 28.21 2.18 -23.17
N LEU A 157 27.50 3.31 -23.19
CA LEU A 157 26.04 3.35 -23.13
C LEU A 157 25.46 3.74 -24.49
N THR A 158 24.46 2.99 -24.94
CA THR A 158 23.73 3.30 -26.19
C THR A 158 22.24 3.40 -25.90
N SER A 159 21.64 4.55 -26.23
CA SER A 159 20.22 4.81 -26.01
C SER A 159 19.33 3.79 -26.73
N SER A 160 18.32 3.28 -26.03
CA SER A 160 17.39 2.25 -26.50
C SER A 160 15.92 2.68 -26.46
N GLY A 161 15.57 3.62 -25.58
CA GLY A 161 14.22 4.14 -25.42
C GLY A 161 14.23 5.53 -24.79
N VAL A 162 13.19 6.31 -25.04
CA VAL A 162 13.05 7.67 -24.53
C VAL A 162 11.58 8.03 -24.33
N ILE A 163 11.31 8.74 -23.22
CA ILE A 163 10.01 9.34 -22.95
C ILE A 163 10.21 10.77 -22.41
N VAL A 164 9.23 11.65 -22.68
CA VAL A 164 9.22 13.00 -22.11
C VAL A 164 8.59 12.92 -20.75
N ALA A 165 9.43 12.86 -19.72
CA ALA A 165 9.08 12.77 -18.32
C ALA A 165 10.27 13.24 -17.47
N LYS A 166 9.98 13.68 -16.24
CA LYS A 166 10.96 14.01 -15.22
C LYS A 166 10.78 13.07 -14.04
N SER A 167 11.80 12.96 -13.21
CA SER A 167 11.74 12.21 -11.97
C SER A 167 12.89 12.61 -11.06
N ASP A 168 12.61 12.80 -9.79
CA ASP A 168 13.59 13.06 -8.75
C ASP A 168 14.03 11.78 -8.03
N SER A 169 13.18 10.74 -8.05
CA SER A 169 13.48 9.42 -7.48
C SER A 169 12.88 8.32 -8.35
N MET A 170 13.68 7.29 -8.65
CA MET A 170 13.24 6.13 -9.42
C MET A 170 13.65 4.84 -8.74
N GLN A 171 12.72 3.88 -8.74
CA GLN A 171 12.98 2.50 -8.32
C GLN A 171 12.52 1.51 -9.37
N ALA A 172 13.15 0.35 -9.40
CA ALA A 172 12.81 -0.70 -10.34
C ALA A 172 12.49 -1.99 -9.63
N LEU A 173 11.42 -2.63 -10.09
CA LEU A 173 11.03 -3.95 -9.65
C LEU A 173 10.74 -4.84 -10.85
N LYS A 174 11.18 -6.09 -10.76
CA LYS A 174 10.90 -7.10 -11.77
C LYS A 174 9.70 -7.94 -11.32
N ILE A 175 8.62 -7.91 -12.10
CA ILE A 175 7.43 -8.74 -11.86
C ILE A 175 7.30 -9.74 -13.00
N GLY A 176 7.55 -11.02 -12.70
CA GLY A 176 7.62 -12.06 -13.72
C GLY A 176 8.69 -11.76 -14.77
N ALA A 177 8.27 -11.53 -16.02
CA ALA A 177 9.17 -11.17 -17.13
C ALA A 177 9.29 -9.66 -17.36
N ASP A 178 8.39 -8.87 -16.78
CA ASP A 178 8.31 -7.43 -16.99
C ASP A 178 9.26 -6.68 -16.04
N ASN A 179 9.92 -5.64 -16.56
CA ASN A 179 10.62 -4.67 -15.73
C ASN A 179 9.70 -3.46 -15.54
N ILE A 180 9.44 -3.12 -14.30
CA ILE A 180 8.57 -2.00 -13.94
C ILE A 180 9.42 -0.98 -13.21
N VAL A 181 9.33 0.28 -13.63
CA VAL A 181 10.00 1.42 -13.01
C VAL A 181 8.96 2.35 -12.45
N ILE A 182 9.10 2.69 -11.18
CA ILE A 182 8.28 3.66 -10.49
C ILE A 182 9.11 4.94 -10.39
N ALA A 183 8.51 6.06 -10.78
CA ALA A 183 9.16 7.36 -10.84
C ALA A 183 8.33 8.38 -10.06
N ALA A 184 8.96 9.06 -9.11
CA ALA A 184 8.41 10.21 -8.41
C ALA A 184 8.98 11.50 -9.00
N ASP A 185 8.13 12.50 -9.23
CA ASP A 185 8.50 13.87 -9.63
C ASP A 185 7.82 14.85 -8.66
N GLY A 186 8.63 15.44 -7.79
CA GLY A 186 8.22 16.38 -6.76
C GLY A 186 7.69 17.67 -7.36
N ALA A 187 8.30 18.17 -8.43
CA ALA A 187 7.92 19.45 -9.04
C ALA A 187 6.55 19.38 -9.74
N SER A 188 6.19 18.20 -10.26
CA SER A 188 4.91 17.98 -10.94
C SER A 188 3.84 17.35 -10.03
N ASN A 189 4.18 16.95 -8.81
CA ASN A 189 3.31 16.17 -7.92
C ASN A 189 2.83 14.85 -8.55
N THR A 190 3.74 14.12 -9.23
CA THR A 190 3.36 12.89 -9.94
C THR A 190 4.16 11.69 -9.50
N VAL A 191 3.46 10.58 -9.32
CA VAL A 191 4.04 9.23 -9.27
C VAL A 191 3.61 8.51 -10.55
N SER A 192 4.59 8.04 -11.33
CA SER A 192 4.37 7.39 -12.61
C SER A 192 4.93 5.97 -12.59
N THR A 193 4.26 5.07 -13.30
CA THR A 193 4.75 3.70 -13.50
C THR A 193 5.04 3.47 -14.97
N TYR A 194 6.19 2.87 -15.27
CA TYR A 194 6.65 2.56 -16.62
C TYR A 194 7.00 1.09 -16.75
N ARG A 195 6.48 0.45 -17.80
CA ARG A 195 6.96 -0.86 -18.26
C ARG A 195 8.12 -0.66 -19.21
N VAL A 196 9.21 -1.38 -18.97
CA VAL A 196 10.42 -1.35 -19.79
C VAL A 196 10.63 -2.72 -20.43
N ASP A 197 10.57 -2.75 -21.76
CA ASP A 197 10.87 -3.95 -22.53
C ASP A 197 12.36 -4.29 -22.42
N GLY A 198 12.69 -5.46 -21.86
CA GLY A 198 14.07 -5.82 -21.57
C GLY A 198 14.95 -6.07 -22.81
N GLY A 199 14.35 -6.34 -23.97
CA GLY A 199 15.10 -6.64 -25.20
C GLY A 199 15.36 -5.41 -26.07
N THR A 200 14.43 -4.46 -26.07
CA THR A 200 14.45 -3.25 -26.91
C THR A 200 14.72 -1.99 -26.13
N GLY A 201 14.52 -2.00 -24.81
CA GLY A 201 14.57 -0.82 -23.93
C GLY A 201 13.38 0.13 -24.09
N ALA A 202 12.34 -0.24 -24.85
CA ALA A 202 11.17 0.61 -25.04
C ALA A 202 10.43 0.88 -23.73
N ILE A 203 9.99 2.12 -23.55
CA ILE A 203 9.31 2.61 -22.34
C ILE A 203 7.83 2.79 -22.65
N THR A 204 6.95 2.21 -21.82
CA THR A 204 5.49 2.37 -21.91
C THR A 204 4.94 2.81 -20.58
N ALA A 205 4.24 3.94 -20.53
CA ALA A 205 3.57 4.42 -19.31
C ALA A 205 2.35 3.56 -18.97
N VAL A 206 2.13 3.32 -17.69
CA VAL A 206 0.92 2.69 -17.15
C VAL A 206 0.04 3.78 -16.54
N ASP A 207 -1.24 3.77 -16.87
CA ASP A 207 -2.21 4.72 -16.34
C ASP A 207 -2.58 4.36 -14.89
N ASN A 208 -2.30 5.28 -13.98
CA ASN A 208 -2.60 5.18 -12.54
C ASN A 208 -3.42 6.38 -12.05
N SER A 209 -4.03 7.15 -12.97
CA SER A 209 -4.70 8.40 -12.64
C SER A 209 -5.82 8.22 -11.60
N GLU A 210 -6.64 7.17 -11.73
CA GLU A 210 -7.71 6.86 -10.78
C GLU A 210 -7.18 6.56 -9.37
N ALA A 211 -6.17 5.68 -9.28
CA ALA A 211 -5.61 5.20 -8.02
C ALA A 211 -4.91 6.30 -7.19
N LEU A 212 -4.27 7.26 -7.85
CA LEU A 212 -3.41 8.24 -7.19
C LEU A 212 -4.12 9.58 -6.90
N THR A 213 -5.23 9.88 -7.59
CA THR A 213 -5.91 11.17 -7.42
C THR A 213 -6.49 11.36 -6.02
N THR A 214 -6.90 10.27 -5.36
CA THR A 214 -7.55 10.32 -4.03
C THR A 214 -6.56 10.38 -2.87
N LEU A 215 -5.32 9.95 -3.06
CA LEU A 215 -4.31 9.92 -2.00
C LEU A 215 -3.75 11.31 -1.66
N GLY A 216 -3.79 12.26 -2.61
CA GLY A 216 -3.33 13.62 -2.34
C GLY A 216 -1.82 13.73 -2.05
N ILE A 217 -1.00 12.89 -2.67
CA ILE A 217 0.46 12.91 -2.53
C ILE A 217 1.02 14.19 -3.17
N ALA A 218 1.47 15.13 -2.34
CA ALA A 218 2.08 16.38 -2.78
C ALA A 218 3.59 16.36 -2.52
N THR A 219 4.34 16.79 -3.54
CA THR A 219 5.81 16.78 -3.64
C THR A 219 6.39 15.41 -3.26
N PRO A 220 6.19 14.36 -4.09
CA PRO A 220 6.81 13.08 -3.81
C PRO A 220 8.35 13.18 -3.91
N THR A 221 9.05 12.85 -2.82
CA THR A 221 10.49 13.04 -2.67
C THR A 221 11.28 11.75 -2.81
N ALA A 222 10.70 10.63 -2.38
CA ALA A 222 11.32 9.33 -2.43
C ALA A 222 10.28 8.24 -2.72
N VAL A 223 10.73 7.21 -3.43
CA VAL A 223 9.97 5.99 -3.67
C VAL A 223 10.85 4.79 -3.35
N GLU A 224 10.27 3.77 -2.72
CA GLU A 224 10.90 2.50 -2.42
C GLU A 224 10.02 1.34 -2.88
N VAL A 225 10.65 0.23 -3.26
CA VAL A 225 9.93 -0.95 -3.75
C VAL A 225 10.46 -2.23 -3.11
N ILE A 226 9.56 -3.17 -2.81
CA ILE A 226 9.95 -4.46 -2.25
C ILE A 226 9.02 -5.58 -2.71
N GLN A 227 9.59 -6.78 -2.86
CA GLN A 227 8.81 -8.01 -3.00
C GLN A 227 8.80 -8.76 -1.67
N ALA A 228 7.63 -8.82 -1.05
CA ALA A 228 7.43 -9.46 0.24
C ALA A 228 6.01 -10.01 0.34
N TYR A 229 5.83 -11.03 1.18
CA TYR A 229 4.53 -11.64 1.43
C TYR A 229 3.82 -12.19 0.16
N GLY A 230 4.60 -12.51 -0.88
CA GLY A 230 4.07 -12.96 -2.18
C GLY A 230 3.54 -11.84 -3.08
N LYS A 231 3.67 -10.57 -2.68
CA LYS A 231 3.22 -9.38 -3.40
C LYS A 231 4.38 -8.44 -3.72
N SER A 232 4.10 -7.43 -4.54
CA SER A 232 5.02 -6.34 -4.86
C SER A 232 4.47 -5.05 -4.26
N TRP A 233 5.29 -4.32 -3.53
CA TRP A 233 4.89 -3.14 -2.79
C TRP A 233 5.66 -1.91 -3.26
N VAL A 234 4.99 -0.77 -3.23
CA VAL A 234 5.54 0.56 -3.51
C VAL A 234 5.22 1.45 -2.33
N VAL A 235 6.24 2.09 -1.77
CA VAL A 235 6.09 3.08 -0.70
C VAL A 235 6.52 4.42 -1.25
N VAL A 236 5.69 5.45 -1.10
CA VAL A 236 5.97 6.81 -1.59
C VAL A 236 5.92 7.80 -0.44
N ALA A 237 6.97 8.61 -0.33
CA ALA A 237 7.06 9.74 0.57
C ALA A 237 6.58 11.02 -0.12
N GLY A 238 5.62 11.73 0.48
CA GLY A 238 5.13 13.03 0.04
C GLY A 238 5.51 14.14 1.02
N ALA A 239 6.42 15.03 0.64
CA ALA A 239 6.96 16.06 1.53
C ALA A 239 5.98 17.20 1.83
N GLU A 240 5.23 17.71 0.86
CA GLU A 240 4.29 18.81 1.13
C GLU A 240 2.99 18.30 1.75
N SER A 241 2.62 17.06 1.41
CA SER A 241 1.46 16.37 1.99
C SER A 241 1.73 15.76 3.36
N ASN A 242 2.99 15.73 3.80
CA ASN A 242 3.44 15.04 5.01
C ASN A 242 2.91 13.60 5.08
N SER A 243 3.09 12.82 4.01
CA SER A 243 2.42 11.53 3.87
C SER A 243 3.32 10.38 3.43
N LEU A 244 3.04 9.18 3.95
CA LEU A 244 3.54 7.90 3.43
C LEU A 244 2.37 7.16 2.80
N SER A 245 2.50 6.81 1.52
CA SER A 245 1.50 6.00 0.82
C SER A 245 2.07 4.63 0.48
N VAL A 246 1.35 3.57 0.81
CA VAL A 246 1.69 2.19 0.44
C VAL A 246 0.70 1.71 -0.61
N MET A 247 1.22 1.11 -1.67
CA MET A 247 0.44 0.54 -2.76
C MET A 247 0.96 -0.85 -3.11
N GLU A 248 0.04 -1.77 -3.39
CA GLU A 248 0.36 -2.98 -4.12
C GLU A 248 0.64 -2.63 -5.60
N LEU A 249 1.73 -3.15 -6.15
CA LEU A 249 2.03 -3.07 -7.57
C LEU A 249 1.55 -4.34 -8.26
N ALA A 250 0.43 -4.21 -8.97
CA ALA A 250 -0.17 -5.29 -9.74
C ALA A 250 0.75 -5.72 -10.90
N ALA A 251 0.55 -6.96 -11.38
CA ALA A 251 1.39 -7.54 -12.44
C ALA A 251 1.34 -6.79 -13.77
N ASP A 252 0.28 -6.02 -14.03
CA ASP A 252 0.15 -5.17 -15.21
C ASP A 252 0.82 -3.79 -15.06
N GLY A 253 1.33 -3.49 -13.86
CA GLY A 253 1.98 -2.23 -13.48
C GLY A 253 1.05 -1.18 -12.87
N ARG A 254 -0.21 -1.53 -12.58
CA ARG A 254 -1.12 -0.63 -11.84
C ARG A 254 -0.76 -0.60 -10.37
N LEU A 255 -0.97 0.56 -9.74
CA LEU A 255 -0.83 0.77 -8.30
C LEU A 255 -2.21 0.67 -7.65
N ILE A 256 -2.30 -0.10 -6.57
CA ILE A 256 -3.51 -0.29 -5.77
C ILE A 256 -3.19 0.19 -4.35
N PRO A 257 -3.70 1.35 -3.91
CA PRO A 257 -3.44 1.86 -2.57
C PRO A 257 -3.94 0.90 -1.49
N THR A 258 -3.10 0.67 -0.48
CA THR A 258 -3.43 -0.16 0.68
C THR A 258 -3.30 0.59 2.00
N ASP A 259 -2.50 1.66 2.03
CA ASP A 259 -2.36 2.49 3.21
C ASP A 259 -1.93 3.92 2.86
N HIS A 260 -2.33 4.87 3.71
CA HIS A 260 -1.93 6.27 3.61
C HIS A 260 -1.84 6.88 5.00
N VAL A 261 -0.61 7.15 5.43
CA VAL A 261 -0.28 7.64 6.78
C VAL A 261 0.13 9.09 6.70
N LEU A 262 -0.50 9.95 7.49
CA LEU A 262 -0.10 11.34 7.63
C LEU A 262 0.87 11.52 8.79
N ASP A 263 1.64 12.60 8.72
CA ASP A 263 2.48 12.97 9.84
C ASP A 263 1.66 13.41 11.06
N SER A 264 2.17 13.05 12.23
CA SER A 264 1.76 13.57 13.51
C SER A 264 2.98 13.71 14.43
N LEU A 265 2.79 14.36 15.58
CA LEU A 265 3.83 14.38 16.61
C LEU A 265 4.19 12.99 17.15
N HIS A 266 3.36 11.96 16.87
CA HIS A 266 3.65 10.58 17.22
C HIS A 266 4.56 9.93 16.18
N THR A 267 4.24 10.05 14.89
CA THR A 267 5.03 9.45 13.82
C THR A 267 6.34 10.20 13.61
N ARG A 268 6.31 11.52 13.55
CA ARG A 268 7.47 12.41 13.40
C ARG A 268 8.23 12.27 12.07
N PHE A 269 7.53 12.44 10.96
CA PHE A 269 8.12 12.46 9.64
C PHE A 269 7.67 13.66 8.78
N GLU A 270 7.21 14.78 9.37
CA GLU A 270 6.81 15.99 8.63
C GLU A 270 7.79 16.31 7.49
N SER A 271 7.31 16.65 6.29
CA SER A 271 8.17 16.93 5.15
C SER A 271 9.23 15.86 4.88
N ILE A 272 8.76 14.62 4.73
CA ILE A 272 9.59 13.44 4.49
C ILE A 272 10.58 13.71 3.35
N GLN A 273 11.87 13.57 3.64
CA GLN A 273 12.92 13.74 2.64
C GLN A 273 13.38 12.41 2.06
N ASP A 274 13.40 11.36 2.88
CA ASP A 274 13.92 10.06 2.50
C ASP A 274 13.16 8.92 3.21
N ILE A 275 13.12 7.76 2.56
CA ILE A 275 12.51 6.53 3.07
C ILE A 275 13.38 5.32 2.75
N SER A 276 13.33 4.29 3.58
CA SER A 276 13.99 3.01 3.30
C SER A 276 13.09 1.84 3.66
N VAL A 277 13.08 0.81 2.82
CA VAL A 277 12.30 -0.41 3.02
C VAL A 277 13.23 -1.62 3.02
N VAL A 278 13.20 -2.42 4.08
CA VAL A 278 14.10 -3.57 4.26
C VAL A 278 13.33 -4.79 4.72
N ASP A 279 13.57 -5.94 4.09
CA ASP A 279 13.14 -7.25 4.59
C ASP A 279 14.25 -7.85 5.45
N VAL A 280 13.91 -8.22 6.69
CA VAL A 280 14.75 -8.99 7.58
C VAL A 280 13.98 -10.21 8.05
N ASN A 281 14.45 -11.40 7.66
CA ASN A 281 13.85 -12.68 8.04
C ASN A 281 12.34 -12.78 7.73
N GLY A 282 11.90 -12.12 6.65
CA GLY A 282 10.49 -12.08 6.23
C GLY A 282 9.66 -11.01 6.92
N HIS A 283 10.22 -10.21 7.82
CA HIS A 283 9.59 -8.99 8.36
C HIS A 283 10.02 -7.80 7.53
N VAL A 284 9.06 -7.03 7.03
CA VAL A 284 9.38 -5.80 6.29
C VAL A 284 9.28 -4.59 7.21
N PHE A 285 10.39 -3.85 7.29
CA PHE A 285 10.47 -2.57 8.00
C PHE A 285 10.49 -1.41 7.03
N VAL A 286 9.77 -0.35 7.38
CA VAL A 286 9.79 0.94 6.67
C VAL A 286 10.32 1.99 7.62
N VAL A 287 11.38 2.68 7.23
CA VAL A 287 11.96 3.79 7.96
C VAL A 287 11.66 5.08 7.20
N ALA A 288 11.22 6.12 7.91
CA ALA A 288 10.95 7.43 7.33
C ALA A 288 11.62 8.52 8.16
N GLY A 289 12.10 9.57 7.49
CA GLY A 289 12.74 10.72 8.14
C GLY A 289 12.45 12.03 7.41
N GLY A 290 12.28 13.11 8.18
CA GLY A 290 11.86 14.40 7.64
C GLY A 290 12.28 15.64 8.44
N GLY A 291 11.55 16.73 8.20
CA GLY A 291 11.74 18.08 8.70
C GLY A 291 11.24 18.38 10.12
N ASP A 292 10.60 17.44 10.80
CA ASP A 292 10.26 17.55 12.24
C ASP A 292 11.29 16.88 13.17
N TYR A 293 12.47 16.62 12.60
CA TYR A 293 13.65 16.13 13.30
C TYR A 293 13.46 14.72 13.87
N GLY A 294 12.65 13.90 13.19
CA GLY A 294 12.37 12.52 13.58
C GLY A 294 12.91 11.46 12.62
N ILE A 295 13.12 10.27 13.16
CA ILE A 295 13.19 9.01 12.41
C ILE A 295 12.09 8.10 12.96
N THR A 296 11.25 7.58 12.07
CA THR A 296 10.13 6.70 12.39
C THR A 296 10.40 5.29 11.88
N LEU A 297 10.03 4.29 12.66
CA LEU A 297 10.08 2.88 12.27
C LEU A 297 8.66 2.30 12.23
N PHE A 298 8.32 1.68 11.09
CA PHE A 298 7.11 0.91 10.88
C PHE A 298 7.44 -0.55 10.56
N ALA A 299 6.53 -1.45 10.92
CA ALA A 299 6.45 -2.79 10.33
C ALA A 299 5.32 -2.82 9.29
N MET A 300 5.59 -3.30 8.08
CA MET A 300 4.56 -3.47 7.06
C MET A 300 3.90 -4.83 7.19
N THR A 301 2.56 -4.84 7.29
CA THR A 301 1.76 -6.06 7.34
C THR A 301 1.74 -6.78 5.98
N PRO A 302 1.37 -8.07 5.93
CA PRO A 302 1.09 -8.76 4.66
C PRO A 302 -0.01 -8.12 3.80
N GLY A 303 -0.84 -7.25 4.39
CA GLY A 303 -1.86 -6.46 3.70
C GLY A 303 -1.35 -5.11 3.16
N GLY A 304 -0.09 -4.74 3.41
CA GLY A 304 0.48 -3.47 2.96
C GLY A 304 0.11 -2.29 3.85
N GLN A 305 -0.26 -2.53 5.11
CA GLN A 305 -0.50 -1.48 6.11
C GLN A 305 0.73 -1.29 7.00
N LEU A 306 0.96 -0.07 7.48
CA LEU A 306 2.11 0.28 8.30
C LEU A 306 1.72 0.30 9.78
N VAL A 307 2.27 -0.62 10.57
CA VAL A 307 2.14 -0.61 12.03
C VAL A 307 3.28 0.22 12.62
N HIS A 308 2.95 1.31 13.30
CA HIS A 308 3.96 2.14 13.99
C HIS A 308 4.64 1.34 15.10
N LEU A 309 5.97 1.26 15.06
CA LEU A 309 6.76 0.61 16.10
C LEU A 309 7.29 1.64 17.08
N ASP A 310 8.04 2.62 16.58
CA ASP A 310 8.74 3.62 17.38
C ASP A 310 9.09 4.88 16.56
N SER A 311 9.32 5.99 17.26
CA SER A 311 9.81 7.24 16.69
C SER A 311 10.89 7.86 17.56
N PHE A 312 12.05 8.13 16.96
CA PHE A 312 13.16 8.80 17.62
C PHE A 312 13.17 10.29 17.25
N ALA A 313 13.07 11.17 18.24
CA ALA A 313 13.12 12.62 18.05
C ALA A 313 14.52 13.17 18.31
N ASP A 314 14.88 14.25 17.63
CA ASP A 314 16.16 14.94 17.81
C ASP A 314 16.45 15.33 19.27
N THR A 315 17.72 15.25 19.60
CA THR A 315 18.33 15.66 20.84
C THR A 315 19.60 16.44 20.54
N LEU A 316 20.10 17.20 21.52
CA LEU A 316 21.39 17.89 21.39
C LEU A 316 22.58 16.97 21.09
N GLN A 317 22.44 15.65 21.28
CA GLN A 317 23.50 14.67 21.02
C GLN A 317 23.33 13.95 19.68
N SER A 318 22.09 13.77 19.22
CA SER A 318 21.80 12.98 18.02
C SER A 318 21.95 13.79 16.73
N GLY A 319 21.65 15.09 16.71
CA GLY A 319 21.90 15.94 15.53
C GLY A 319 21.06 15.57 14.29
N LEU A 320 19.75 15.42 14.47
CA LEU A 320 18.78 15.06 13.44
C LEU A 320 18.03 16.28 12.87
N GLN A 321 18.65 17.46 12.89
CA GLN A 321 17.98 18.69 12.45
C GLN A 321 17.77 18.74 10.93
N ASN A 322 16.56 18.34 10.54
CA ASN A 322 16.03 18.11 9.21
C ASN A 322 16.81 16.98 8.57
N VAL A 323 16.23 15.79 8.56
CA VAL A 323 16.83 14.65 7.86
C VAL A 323 16.97 15.03 6.38
N GLU A 324 18.17 14.84 5.81
CA GLU A 324 18.43 15.06 4.38
C GLU A 324 18.37 13.74 3.60
N SER A 325 19.07 12.72 4.11
CA SER A 325 19.11 11.37 3.54
C SER A 325 19.52 10.37 4.62
N PHE A 326 19.16 9.11 4.48
CA PHE A 326 19.69 8.04 5.30
C PHE A 326 19.76 6.72 4.56
N SER A 327 20.55 5.81 5.13
CA SER A 327 20.69 4.45 4.64
C SER A 327 20.43 3.47 5.75
N VAL A 328 19.69 2.40 5.44
CA VAL A 328 19.37 1.33 6.39
C VAL A 328 19.99 0.02 5.91
N ALA A 329 20.76 -0.64 6.77
CA ALA A 329 21.37 -1.93 6.47
C ALA A 329 21.21 -2.89 7.64
N GLN A 330 20.86 -4.14 7.35
CA GLN A 330 21.06 -5.22 8.31
C GLN A 330 22.55 -5.56 8.42
N VAL A 331 23.09 -5.51 9.63
CA VAL A 331 24.49 -5.84 9.94
C VAL A 331 24.50 -6.72 11.18
N GLY A 332 24.69 -8.02 10.97
CA GLY A 332 24.55 -9.00 12.05
C GLY A 332 23.11 -9.06 12.54
N ASP A 333 22.93 -8.85 13.84
CA ASP A 333 21.65 -8.94 14.52
C ASP A 333 20.98 -7.55 14.71
N GLU A 334 21.47 -6.52 14.02
CA GLU A 334 20.94 -5.15 14.10
C GLU A 334 20.60 -4.60 12.72
N LEU A 335 19.54 -3.79 12.64
CA LEU A 335 19.38 -2.80 11.59
C LEU A 335 20.15 -1.54 11.99
N GLN A 336 21.11 -1.11 11.18
CA GLN A 336 21.81 0.16 11.34
C GLN A 336 21.23 1.21 10.40
N ILE A 337 20.84 2.35 10.94
CA ILE A 337 20.28 3.50 10.24
C ILE A 337 21.27 4.65 10.36
N LEU A 338 21.85 5.07 9.23
CA LEU A 338 22.88 6.11 9.19
C LEU A 338 22.29 7.36 8.54
N VAL A 339 22.07 8.39 9.35
CA VAL A 339 21.28 9.57 8.99
C VAL A 339 22.18 10.78 8.79
N ALA A 340 22.05 11.43 7.64
CA ALA A 340 22.58 12.76 7.38
C ALA A 340 21.49 13.80 7.66
N SER A 341 21.86 14.91 8.31
CA SER A 341 20.96 16.05 8.52
C SER A 341 21.41 17.27 7.72
N GLN A 342 20.49 18.21 7.52
CA GLN A 342 20.74 19.44 6.76
C GLN A 342 21.57 20.45 7.55
N GLN A 343 21.58 20.36 8.89
CA GLN A 343 22.18 21.38 9.75
C GLN A 343 23.36 20.85 10.58
N ASP A 344 23.29 19.61 11.07
CA ASP A 344 24.33 19.03 11.91
C ASP A 344 25.39 18.31 11.07
N ALA A 345 26.63 18.29 11.57
CA ALA A 345 27.74 17.66 10.88
C ALA A 345 27.90 16.19 11.28
N GLY A 346 28.22 15.34 10.30
CA GLY A 346 28.43 13.91 10.48
C GLY A 346 27.19 13.09 10.16
N LEU A 347 27.26 11.79 10.49
CA LEU A 347 26.18 10.83 10.33
C LEU A 347 25.74 10.34 11.71
N THR A 348 24.45 10.46 12.00
CA THR A 348 23.83 9.91 13.19
C THR A 348 23.57 8.43 12.99
N GLN A 349 24.06 7.58 13.89
CA GLN A 349 23.77 6.16 13.89
C GLN A 349 22.64 5.86 14.87
N LEU A 350 21.55 5.31 14.33
CA LEU A 350 20.53 4.62 15.09
C LEU A 350 20.58 3.12 14.83
N THR A 351 20.15 2.31 15.80
CA THR A 351 20.08 0.85 15.70
C THR A 351 18.70 0.34 16.09
N VAL A 352 18.33 -0.82 15.54
CA VAL A 352 17.18 -1.62 15.98
C VAL A 352 17.63 -3.07 16.10
N ASP A 353 17.42 -3.68 17.26
CA ASP A 353 17.68 -5.10 17.50
C ASP A 353 16.68 -5.96 16.71
N VAL A 354 17.22 -6.89 15.90
CA VAL A 354 16.46 -7.84 15.09
C VAL A 354 16.88 -9.30 15.36
N ALA A 355 17.64 -9.55 16.44
CA ALA A 355 18.09 -10.89 16.85
C ALA A 355 16.92 -11.83 17.14
N ASP A 356 15.90 -11.28 17.82
CA ASP A 356 14.77 -12.03 18.35
C ASP A 356 13.56 -12.04 17.40
N LEU A 357 13.72 -11.75 16.10
CA LEU A 357 12.61 -11.85 15.16
C LEU A 357 12.06 -13.28 15.04
N GLY A 358 10.75 -13.40 15.20
CA GLY A 358 9.97 -14.61 15.06
C GLY A 358 9.47 -14.82 13.62
N VAL A 359 8.36 -15.52 13.47
CA VAL A 359 7.73 -15.84 12.19
C VAL A 359 6.70 -14.77 11.77
N VAL A 360 6.57 -14.57 10.46
CA VAL A 360 5.38 -13.94 9.87
C VAL A 360 4.44 -15.04 9.36
N ARG A 361 3.19 -15.06 9.84
CA ARG A 361 2.22 -16.09 9.47
C ARG A 361 0.79 -15.59 9.40
N SER A 362 0.11 -15.90 8.31
CA SER A 362 -1.34 -15.85 8.20
C SER A 362 -1.92 -17.26 8.29
N GLY A 363 -3.11 -17.42 8.88
CA GLY A 363 -3.72 -18.73 8.99
C GLY A 363 -5.17 -18.75 9.44
N LEU A 364 -5.76 -19.94 9.40
CA LEU A 364 -7.13 -20.23 9.82
C LEU A 364 -7.12 -21.05 11.11
N GLY A 365 -8.13 -20.91 11.96
CA GLY A 365 -8.23 -21.70 13.19
C GLY A 365 -7.22 -21.25 14.23
N THR A 366 -6.28 -22.10 14.66
CA THR A 366 -5.27 -21.70 15.66
C THR A 366 -3.95 -21.37 14.98
N VAL A 367 -3.49 -20.13 15.14
CA VAL A 367 -2.19 -19.65 14.69
C VAL A 367 -1.32 -19.39 15.91
N ASN A 368 -0.24 -20.15 16.07
CA ASN A 368 0.73 -19.97 17.14
C ASN A 368 2.02 -19.37 16.58
N GLY A 369 2.51 -18.35 17.27
CA GLY A 369 3.85 -17.82 17.13
C GLY A 369 4.87 -18.71 17.82
N THR A 370 5.94 -18.08 18.28
CA THR A 370 7.17 -18.64 18.78
C THR A 370 7.52 -18.01 20.13
N ALA A 371 8.80 -17.79 20.39
CA ALA A 371 9.28 -17.08 21.58
C ALA A 371 10.06 -15.81 21.20
N GLY A 372 10.08 -15.47 19.90
CA GLY A 372 10.61 -14.22 19.37
C GLY A 372 9.46 -13.36 18.83
N ASN A 373 9.77 -12.17 18.34
CA ASN A 373 8.82 -11.16 17.89
C ASN A 373 8.10 -11.63 16.61
N ASP A 374 6.90 -12.16 16.73
CA ASP A 374 6.12 -12.71 15.63
C ASP A 374 5.15 -11.67 15.04
N MET A 375 4.79 -11.86 13.77
CA MET A 375 3.66 -11.16 13.15
C MET A 375 2.63 -12.18 12.70
N LEU A 376 1.50 -12.25 13.40
CA LEU A 376 0.45 -13.23 13.15
C LEU A 376 -0.80 -12.52 12.67
N SER A 377 -1.39 -13.01 11.59
CA SER A 377 -2.68 -12.50 11.11
C SER A 377 -3.75 -13.58 11.07
N GLY A 378 -4.94 -13.19 11.51
CA GLY A 378 -6.18 -13.87 11.20
C GLY A 378 -6.51 -13.72 9.71
N ASN A 379 -7.47 -14.51 9.27
CA ASN A 379 -7.96 -14.45 7.91
C ASN A 379 -9.50 -14.45 7.96
N ILE A 380 -10.15 -14.92 6.91
CA ILE A 380 -11.59 -14.85 6.70
C ILE A 380 -12.42 -15.78 7.59
N LEU A 381 -11.80 -16.70 8.33
CA LEU A 381 -12.50 -17.63 9.24
C LEU A 381 -12.17 -17.30 10.70
N PRO A 382 -13.04 -17.68 11.66
CA PRO A 382 -12.76 -17.49 13.07
C PRO A 382 -11.39 -18.04 13.48
N THR A 383 -10.59 -17.21 14.10
CA THR A 383 -9.16 -17.49 14.34
C THR A 383 -8.78 -17.21 15.79
N THR A 384 -7.93 -18.06 16.36
CA THR A 384 -7.23 -17.85 17.63
C THR A 384 -5.77 -17.59 17.34
N LEU A 385 -5.29 -16.38 17.63
CA LEU A 385 -3.90 -15.99 17.55
C LEU A 385 -3.26 -16.09 18.94
N SER A 386 -2.11 -16.74 19.02
CA SER A 386 -1.26 -16.81 20.21
C SER A 386 0.14 -16.38 19.83
N GLY A 387 0.55 -15.19 20.27
CA GLY A 387 1.88 -14.62 20.03
C GLY A 387 2.96 -15.48 20.71
N GLY A 388 3.01 -15.43 22.03
CA GLY A 388 3.87 -16.27 22.84
C GLY A 388 4.74 -15.44 23.76
N ALA A 389 6.05 -15.48 23.53
CA ALA A 389 6.97 -14.53 24.16
C ALA A 389 7.60 -13.68 23.05
N GLY A 390 8.03 -12.47 23.38
CA GLY A 390 8.50 -11.51 22.38
C GLY A 390 7.49 -10.37 22.22
N ASP A 391 7.89 -9.32 21.51
CA ASP A 391 7.01 -8.22 21.17
C ASP A 391 6.24 -8.59 19.89
N ASP A 392 5.01 -9.12 20.02
CA ASP A 392 4.25 -9.67 18.90
C ASP A 392 3.30 -8.66 18.26
N ILE A 393 3.09 -8.77 16.95
CA ILE A 393 2.06 -8.03 16.22
C ILE A 393 0.94 -9.01 15.83
N LEU A 394 -0.23 -8.86 16.44
CA LEU A 394 -1.39 -9.72 16.23
C LEU A 394 -2.48 -8.96 15.48
N ILE A 395 -2.73 -9.36 14.23
CA ILE A 395 -3.65 -8.69 13.31
C ILE A 395 -4.94 -9.48 13.23
N ALA A 396 -6.05 -8.86 13.63
CA ALA A 396 -7.38 -9.46 13.50
C ALA A 396 -7.69 -9.82 12.04
N GLY A 397 -8.44 -10.91 11.85
CA GLY A 397 -9.06 -11.21 10.56
C GLY A 397 -10.46 -10.61 10.47
N SER A 398 -11.13 -10.77 9.32
CA SER A 398 -12.50 -10.28 9.12
C SER A 398 -13.57 -11.07 9.86
N ALA A 399 -13.27 -12.30 10.30
CA ALA A 399 -14.15 -13.07 11.18
C ALA A 399 -13.73 -12.98 12.65
N ALA A 400 -14.53 -13.56 13.55
CA ALA A 400 -14.31 -13.44 14.98
C ALA A 400 -12.89 -13.91 15.38
N THR A 401 -12.10 -13.00 15.94
CA THR A 401 -10.70 -13.27 16.27
C THR A 401 -10.48 -13.23 17.78
N THR A 402 -9.87 -14.26 18.34
CA THR A 402 -9.39 -14.28 19.73
C THR A 402 -7.87 -14.15 19.75
N MET A 403 -7.32 -13.17 20.45
CA MET A 403 -5.88 -12.87 20.46
C MET A 403 -5.32 -12.97 21.88
N THR A 404 -4.17 -13.62 21.99
CA THR A 404 -3.36 -13.73 23.21
C THR A 404 -1.96 -13.28 22.86
N GLY A 405 -1.52 -12.16 23.43
CA GLY A 405 -0.18 -11.63 23.19
C GLY A 405 0.87 -12.48 23.88
N GLY A 406 0.70 -12.68 25.19
CA GLY A 406 1.60 -13.42 26.04
C GLY A 406 2.53 -12.50 26.81
N SER A 407 3.84 -12.69 26.69
CA SER A 407 4.83 -11.86 27.38
C SER A 407 5.66 -11.05 26.41
N GLY A 408 5.68 -9.74 26.58
CA GLY A 408 6.39 -8.79 25.75
C GLY A 408 5.55 -7.53 25.64
N ALA A 409 5.96 -6.60 24.77
CA ALA A 409 5.16 -5.43 24.43
C ALA A 409 4.40 -5.71 23.12
N ASP A 410 3.19 -6.26 23.25
CA ASP A 410 2.41 -6.73 22.10
C ASP A 410 1.58 -5.61 21.47
N ILE A 411 1.39 -5.66 20.15
CA ILE A 411 0.53 -4.77 19.39
C ILE A 411 -0.65 -5.58 18.83
N PHE A 412 -1.85 -5.26 19.29
CA PHE A 412 -3.08 -5.84 18.78
C PHE A 412 -3.68 -4.91 17.72
N VAL A 413 -3.62 -5.32 16.45
CA VAL A 413 -4.14 -4.57 15.30
C VAL A 413 -5.57 -5.01 15.02
N MET A 414 -6.51 -4.07 15.16
CA MET A 414 -7.93 -4.30 14.90
C MET A 414 -8.24 -4.07 13.43
N GLN A 415 -9.13 -4.91 12.88
CA GLN A 415 -9.68 -4.73 11.54
C GLN A 415 -11.11 -4.18 11.63
N TYR A 416 -11.45 -3.22 10.79
CA TYR A 416 -12.80 -2.67 10.71
C TYR A 416 -13.69 -3.59 9.87
N GLY A 417 -14.98 -3.69 10.21
CA GLY A 417 -15.92 -4.63 9.58
C GLY A 417 -15.72 -6.08 10.02
N ALA A 418 -14.83 -6.33 10.99
CA ALA A 418 -14.61 -7.67 11.52
C ALA A 418 -15.75 -8.09 12.45
N GLU A 419 -16.01 -9.39 12.59
CA GLU A 419 -16.84 -9.84 13.71
C GLU A 419 -16.15 -9.57 15.06
N THR A 420 -16.85 -9.88 16.16
CA THR A 420 -16.36 -9.58 17.52
C THR A 420 -14.94 -10.09 17.77
N THR A 421 -14.04 -9.16 18.07
CA THR A 421 -12.65 -9.44 18.43
C THR A 421 -12.46 -9.43 19.94
N THR A 422 -11.69 -10.39 20.46
CA THR A 422 -11.41 -10.55 21.89
C THR A 422 -9.91 -10.66 22.17
N ILE A 423 -9.37 -9.72 22.94
CA ILE A 423 -8.02 -9.79 23.50
C ILE A 423 -8.11 -10.44 24.88
N THR A 424 -7.27 -11.45 25.16
CA THR A 424 -7.42 -12.28 26.35
C THR A 424 -6.54 -11.89 27.54
N ASP A 425 -5.44 -11.17 27.31
CA ASP A 425 -4.39 -10.96 28.31
C ASP A 425 -3.72 -9.57 28.24
N PHE A 426 -4.45 -8.53 27.85
CA PHE A 426 -3.90 -7.18 27.70
C PHE A 426 -3.19 -6.66 28.97
N GLN A 427 -1.93 -6.24 28.80
CA GLN A 427 -1.04 -5.69 29.82
C GLN A 427 -1.02 -4.16 29.75
N ALA A 428 -1.68 -3.51 30.70
CA ALA A 428 -1.77 -2.06 30.75
C ALA A 428 -0.39 -1.38 30.85
N GLY A 429 -0.11 -0.45 29.92
CA GLY A 429 1.14 0.30 29.86
C GLY A 429 2.33 -0.45 29.26
N ILE A 430 2.09 -1.67 28.74
CA ILE A 430 3.07 -2.49 28.03
C ILE A 430 2.54 -2.76 26.62
N ASP A 431 1.33 -3.32 26.52
CA ASP A 431 0.69 -3.62 25.24
C ASP A 431 0.03 -2.38 24.63
N ARG A 432 -0.13 -2.42 23.31
CA ARG A 432 -0.78 -1.38 22.52
C ARG A 432 -1.92 -1.95 21.71
N LEU A 433 -2.93 -1.13 21.48
CA LEU A 433 -4.01 -1.41 20.54
C LEU A 433 -3.92 -0.44 19.38
N ASP A 434 -3.82 -0.98 18.19
CA ASP A 434 -3.87 -0.24 16.94
C ASP A 434 -5.22 -0.42 16.27
N ALA A 435 -5.83 0.69 15.87
CA ALA A 435 -7.12 0.71 15.17
C ALA A 435 -7.05 1.61 13.93
N PHE A 436 -5.91 1.63 13.23
CA PHE A 436 -5.73 2.43 12.01
C PHE A 436 -6.83 2.21 10.97
N ASP A 437 -7.38 0.99 10.90
CA ASP A 437 -8.39 0.60 9.91
C ASP A 437 -9.78 1.16 10.24
N TYR A 438 -9.97 1.74 11.43
CA TYR A 438 -11.27 2.25 11.88
C TYR A 438 -11.49 3.66 11.33
N PRO A 439 -12.46 3.87 10.43
CA PRO A 439 -12.60 5.11 9.69
C PRO A 439 -12.90 6.28 10.63
N LEU A 440 -12.08 7.32 10.52
CA LEU A 440 -12.18 8.58 11.27
C LEU A 440 -12.10 8.42 12.81
N LEU A 441 -11.61 7.29 13.32
CA LEU A 441 -11.36 7.09 14.74
C LEU A 441 -10.03 7.74 15.13
N ARG A 442 -10.09 8.90 15.79
CA ARG A 442 -8.89 9.72 16.10
C ARG A 442 -8.58 9.81 17.58
N THR A 443 -9.58 9.59 18.44
CA THR A 443 -9.42 9.68 19.88
C THR A 443 -10.25 8.61 20.60
N PRO A 444 -9.81 8.12 21.77
CA PRO A 444 -10.62 7.25 22.60
C PRO A 444 -11.96 7.87 23.03
N GLY A 445 -12.10 9.21 22.99
CA GLY A 445 -13.34 9.91 23.32
C GLY A 445 -14.49 9.68 22.33
N GLN A 446 -14.19 9.14 21.14
CA GLN A 446 -15.20 8.72 20.16
C GLN A 446 -15.79 7.33 20.45
N LEU A 447 -15.16 6.57 21.35
CA LEU A 447 -15.58 5.22 21.70
C LEU A 447 -16.63 5.22 22.81
N THR A 448 -17.58 4.30 22.73
CA THR A 448 -18.34 3.90 23.92
C THR A 448 -17.49 2.92 24.72
N PHE A 449 -16.87 3.39 25.80
CA PHE A 449 -15.99 2.57 26.64
C PHE A 449 -16.70 2.09 27.91
N THR A 450 -16.80 0.77 28.07
CA THR A 450 -17.43 0.12 29.23
C THR A 450 -16.41 -0.71 30.00
N VAL A 451 -16.17 -0.33 31.26
CA VAL A 451 -15.34 -1.12 32.17
C VAL A 451 -16.08 -2.41 32.54
N THR A 452 -15.40 -3.56 32.46
CA THR A 452 -15.93 -4.86 32.88
C THR A 452 -15.22 -5.34 34.13
N ALA A 453 -15.69 -6.44 34.74
CA ALA A 453 -15.05 -6.98 35.94
C ALA A 453 -13.65 -7.58 35.66
N GLN A 454 -13.38 -7.99 34.41
CA GLN A 454 -12.13 -8.64 33.98
C GLN A 454 -11.31 -7.79 33.00
N GLY A 455 -11.75 -6.58 32.69
CA GLY A 455 -11.08 -5.70 31.74
C GLY A 455 -11.99 -4.58 31.26
N ALA A 456 -12.21 -4.50 29.96
CA ALA A 456 -13.06 -3.52 29.31
C ALA A 456 -13.71 -4.06 28.03
N ARG A 457 -14.71 -3.34 27.55
CA ARG A 457 -15.31 -3.48 26.22
C ARG A 457 -15.41 -2.10 25.60
N PHE A 458 -15.11 -1.98 24.32
CA PHE A 458 -15.34 -0.73 23.60
C PHE A 458 -16.12 -0.97 22.31
N GLU A 459 -16.87 0.06 21.93
CA GLU A 459 -17.74 0.05 20.76
C GLU A 459 -17.52 1.31 19.94
N TYR A 460 -17.46 1.15 18.62
CA TYR A 460 -17.37 2.23 17.63
C TYR A 460 -18.21 1.87 16.42
N LEU A 461 -19.13 2.74 16.02
CA LEU A 461 -20.13 2.41 14.99
C LEU A 461 -20.87 1.11 15.35
N ASN A 462 -20.73 0.06 14.52
CA ASN A 462 -21.33 -1.25 14.76
C ASN A 462 -20.34 -2.28 15.33
N GLU A 463 -19.10 -1.87 15.59
CA GLU A 463 -18.02 -2.75 16.02
C GLU A 463 -17.99 -2.92 17.54
N THR A 464 -17.60 -4.11 17.96
CA THR A 464 -17.44 -4.48 19.38
C THR A 464 -16.11 -5.19 19.59
N ILE A 465 -15.32 -4.67 20.51
CA ILE A 465 -14.06 -5.29 20.92
C ILE A 465 -14.05 -5.52 22.44
N ASN A 466 -13.71 -6.74 22.83
CA ASN A 466 -13.56 -7.13 24.23
C ASN A 466 -12.08 -7.20 24.59
N VAL A 467 -11.69 -6.61 25.72
CA VAL A 467 -10.31 -6.58 26.20
C VAL A 467 -10.27 -7.11 27.62
N ASN A 468 -9.75 -8.31 27.80
CA ASN A 468 -9.51 -8.88 29.13
C ASN A 468 -8.10 -8.49 29.59
N SER A 469 -7.96 -8.15 30.87
CA SER A 469 -6.66 -7.83 31.46
C SER A 469 -5.89 -9.10 31.80
N ALA A 470 -4.57 -9.10 31.54
CA ALA A 470 -3.65 -10.11 32.09
C ALA A 470 -3.76 -10.27 33.62
N SER A 471 -4.11 -9.19 34.34
CA SER A 471 -4.26 -9.20 35.79
C SER A 471 -5.60 -9.77 36.27
N GLY A 472 -6.57 -9.98 35.35
CA GLY A 472 -7.94 -10.39 35.64
C GLY A 472 -8.82 -9.32 36.29
N GLY A 473 -8.33 -8.08 36.39
CA GLY A 473 -9.06 -6.92 36.94
C GLY A 473 -9.62 -5.98 35.87
N PRO A 474 -10.40 -4.96 36.26
CA PRO A 474 -10.95 -3.96 35.35
C PRO A 474 -9.86 -3.12 34.67
N LEU A 475 -10.11 -2.72 33.43
CA LEU A 475 -9.27 -1.79 32.67
C LEU A 475 -9.99 -0.47 32.45
N THR A 476 -9.31 0.64 32.74
CA THR A 476 -9.77 1.97 32.39
C THR A 476 -9.34 2.34 30.96
N SER A 477 -10.04 3.29 30.33
CA SER A 477 -9.68 3.78 28.99
C SER A 477 -8.22 4.27 28.94
N ALA A 478 -7.75 4.98 29.97
CA ALA A 478 -6.36 5.44 30.06
C ALA A 478 -5.34 4.31 30.20
N GLN A 479 -5.73 3.14 30.72
CA GLN A 479 -4.84 1.97 30.80
C GLN A 479 -4.75 1.20 29.48
N VAL A 480 -5.78 1.28 28.63
CA VAL A 480 -5.80 0.65 27.30
C VAL A 480 -5.12 1.53 26.27
N PHE A 481 -5.44 2.82 26.26
CA PHE A 481 -5.00 3.75 25.21
C PHE A 481 -3.87 4.68 25.66
N GLY A 482 -3.57 4.79 26.96
CA GLY A 482 -2.54 5.73 27.42
C GLY A 482 -2.82 7.17 26.97
N ALA A 483 -1.96 7.71 26.10
CA ALA A 483 -2.07 9.07 25.56
C ALA A 483 -2.99 9.20 24.34
N GLY A 484 -3.35 8.11 23.66
CA GLY A 484 -4.10 8.16 22.40
C GLY A 484 -4.42 6.77 21.85
N ILE A 485 -5.23 6.70 20.79
CA ILE A 485 -5.40 5.42 20.09
C ILE A 485 -4.22 5.21 19.13
N GLY A 486 -3.81 3.96 18.85
CA GLY A 486 -2.85 3.66 17.78
C GLY A 486 -3.49 3.82 16.40
N GLY A 487 -2.71 4.24 15.41
CA GLY A 487 -3.17 4.42 14.03
C GLY A 487 -4.05 5.64 13.67
N PRO A 488 -4.23 6.70 14.48
CA PRO A 488 -5.17 7.79 14.16
C PRO A 488 -4.71 8.65 12.96
N ASP A 489 -3.47 8.44 12.54
CA ASP A 489 -2.81 9.18 11.49
C ASP A 489 -3.07 8.57 10.09
N HIS A 490 -3.71 7.40 10.04
CA HIS A 490 -4.10 6.75 8.81
C HIS A 490 -5.38 7.37 8.22
N ILE A 491 -5.38 7.54 6.91
CA ILE A 491 -6.52 7.97 6.12
C ILE A 491 -7.00 6.78 5.29
N PRO A 492 -8.31 6.49 5.27
CA PRO A 492 -8.84 5.47 4.37
C PRO A 492 -8.44 5.76 2.92
N VAL A 493 -7.81 4.78 2.27
CA VAL A 493 -7.41 4.87 0.86
C VAL A 493 -8.53 4.51 -0.09
N ASP A 494 -9.45 3.67 0.38
CA ASP A 494 -10.77 3.48 -0.19
C ASP A 494 -11.78 4.04 0.81
N PHE A 495 -12.42 5.12 0.41
CA PHE A 495 -13.49 5.72 1.20
C PHE A 495 -14.82 4.96 1.04
N GLY A 496 -14.87 4.00 0.11
CA GLY A 496 -16.09 3.33 -0.32
C GLY A 496 -17.17 4.32 -0.77
N ASP A 497 -18.37 3.78 -1.01
CA ASP A 497 -19.57 4.59 -1.11
C ASP A 497 -20.03 4.95 0.32
N PHE A 498 -19.63 6.10 0.86
CA PHE A 498 -20.24 6.71 2.06
C PHE A 498 -21.69 7.19 1.82
N GLY A 499 -22.46 6.48 1.00
CA GLY A 499 -23.77 6.94 0.57
C GLY A 499 -23.72 8.17 -0.35
N GLY A 500 -22.89 8.20 -1.40
CA GLY A 500 -22.98 9.06 -2.58
C GLY A 500 -22.54 8.35 -3.89
N LEU A 501 -23.43 8.36 -4.89
CA LEU A 501 -23.27 7.76 -6.23
C LEU A 501 -21.97 8.17 -6.94
N GLU A 502 -21.20 7.20 -7.43
CA GLU A 502 -19.94 7.44 -8.16
C GLU A 502 -20.14 7.94 -9.61
N PRO A 503 -19.43 9.00 -10.03
CA PRO A 503 -19.31 9.39 -11.43
C PRO A 503 -18.26 8.50 -12.12
N GLY A 504 -18.69 7.36 -12.65
CA GLY A 504 -17.81 6.40 -13.32
C GLY A 504 -18.43 5.04 -13.62
N SER A 505 -19.56 4.71 -12.96
CA SER A 505 -20.24 3.42 -13.12
C SER A 505 -20.61 3.10 -14.57
N SER A 506 -20.30 1.87 -15.00
CA SER A 506 -20.72 1.32 -16.29
C SER A 506 -22.16 0.78 -16.27
N ASP A 507 -22.75 0.65 -17.47
CA ASP A 507 -24.18 0.34 -17.67
C ASP A 507 -24.62 -1.07 -17.22
N GLY A 508 -23.72 -1.91 -16.70
CA GLY A 508 -24.04 -3.31 -16.36
C GLY A 508 -24.46 -4.14 -17.59
N VAL A 509 -24.98 -5.35 -17.35
CA VAL A 509 -25.68 -6.17 -18.37
C VAL A 509 -26.94 -6.69 -17.72
N LEU A 510 -28.02 -6.78 -18.49
CA LEU A 510 -29.30 -7.31 -18.05
C LEU A 510 -29.48 -8.76 -18.56
N GLY A 511 -29.95 -9.65 -17.67
CA GLY A 511 -30.23 -11.05 -17.98
C GLY A 511 -29.09 -11.99 -17.57
N ASP A 512 -28.95 -13.12 -18.27
CA ASP A 512 -27.98 -14.15 -17.88
C ASP A 512 -26.53 -13.69 -18.13
N VAL A 513 -25.71 -13.81 -17.10
CA VAL A 513 -24.30 -13.44 -17.08
C VAL A 513 -23.49 -14.63 -16.55
N SER A 514 -22.52 -15.06 -17.35
CA SER A 514 -21.52 -16.02 -16.89
C SER A 514 -20.37 -15.26 -16.23
N ILE A 515 -20.09 -15.61 -14.98
CA ILE A 515 -19.09 -14.95 -14.16
C ILE A 515 -17.94 -15.93 -13.97
N ASN A 516 -16.73 -15.50 -14.32
CA ASN A 516 -15.51 -16.25 -14.08
C ASN A 516 -14.38 -15.27 -13.74
N SER A 517 -13.76 -15.47 -12.57
CA SER A 517 -12.74 -14.57 -12.02
C SER A 517 -11.48 -14.44 -12.90
N GLU A 518 -11.19 -15.40 -13.77
CA GLU A 518 -10.00 -15.38 -14.64
C GLU A 518 -10.28 -14.79 -16.03
N THR A 519 -11.55 -14.60 -16.39
CA THR A 519 -11.94 -14.10 -17.72
C THR A 519 -12.44 -12.67 -17.64
N ALA A 520 -12.04 -11.84 -18.62
CA ALA A 520 -12.58 -10.49 -18.71
C ALA A 520 -14.09 -10.54 -18.97
N ASN A 521 -14.85 -9.88 -18.10
CA ASN A 521 -16.27 -9.66 -18.28
C ASN A 521 -16.60 -8.17 -18.08
N PRO A 522 -16.46 -7.32 -19.12
CA PRO A 522 -16.63 -5.87 -18.98
C PRO A 522 -17.96 -5.42 -18.38
N SER A 523 -18.99 -6.26 -18.38
CA SER A 523 -20.28 -5.95 -17.72
C SER A 523 -20.17 -5.85 -16.20
N LEU A 524 -19.16 -6.47 -15.61
CA LEU A 524 -18.88 -6.43 -14.19
C LEU A 524 -17.95 -5.28 -13.82
N SER A 525 -17.55 -4.39 -14.73
CA SER A 525 -16.64 -3.30 -14.33
C SER A 525 -17.20 -2.52 -13.15
N ASP A 526 -16.34 -2.21 -12.19
CA ASP A 526 -16.68 -1.45 -10.97
C ASP A 526 -17.69 -2.16 -10.04
N ALA A 527 -18.12 -3.37 -10.36
CA ALA A 527 -18.96 -4.17 -9.48
C ALA A 527 -18.16 -4.55 -8.22
N GLU A 528 -18.82 -4.45 -7.08
CA GLU A 528 -18.35 -5.05 -5.85
C GLU A 528 -18.71 -6.53 -5.89
N ILE A 529 -17.69 -7.36 -5.99
CA ILE A 529 -17.82 -8.81 -5.97
C ILE A 529 -17.62 -9.24 -4.55
N SER A 530 -18.55 -10.00 -3.99
CA SER A 530 -18.45 -10.51 -2.64
C SER A 530 -18.56 -12.02 -2.59
N PHE A 531 -17.81 -12.64 -1.68
CA PHE A 531 -17.87 -14.07 -1.41
C PHE A 531 -17.80 -14.31 0.09
N THR A 532 -18.80 -14.98 0.62
CA THR A 532 -18.93 -15.37 2.02
C THR A 532 -18.74 -16.88 2.10
N PRO A 533 -17.52 -17.38 2.37
CA PRO A 533 -17.29 -18.79 2.60
C PRO A 533 -18.15 -19.30 3.77
N ASN A 534 -18.54 -20.56 3.71
CA ASN A 534 -19.30 -21.22 4.77
C ASN A 534 -18.54 -21.17 6.10
N GLY A 535 -19.09 -20.44 7.08
CA GLY A 535 -18.47 -20.23 8.38
C GLY A 535 -17.36 -19.16 8.40
N GLY A 536 -17.26 -18.35 7.34
CA GLY A 536 -16.35 -17.23 7.21
C GLY A 536 -17.07 -15.90 7.00
N ALA A 537 -16.30 -14.82 7.06
CA ALA A 537 -16.75 -13.48 6.76
C ALA A 537 -16.76 -13.21 5.25
N THR A 538 -17.62 -12.29 4.82
CA THR A 538 -17.68 -11.81 3.44
C THR A 538 -16.37 -11.14 3.04
N ILE A 539 -15.82 -11.56 1.91
CA ILE A 539 -14.69 -10.93 1.24
C ILE A 539 -15.29 -10.14 0.10
N SER A 540 -14.83 -8.91 -0.13
CA SER A 540 -15.17 -8.20 -1.34
C SER A 540 -13.94 -7.75 -2.12
N ALA A 541 -14.11 -7.65 -3.44
CA ALA A 541 -13.14 -7.08 -4.35
C ALA A 541 -13.91 -6.25 -5.39
N ARG A 542 -13.36 -5.10 -5.77
CA ARG A 542 -13.90 -4.33 -6.88
C ARG A 542 -13.34 -4.89 -8.19
N ALA A 543 -14.23 -5.16 -9.13
CA ALA A 543 -13.83 -5.61 -10.46
C ALA A 543 -13.21 -4.46 -11.28
N ASP A 544 -12.17 -4.76 -12.06
CA ASP A 544 -11.42 -3.80 -12.87
C ASP A 544 -12.23 -3.28 -14.08
N SER A 545 -11.65 -2.41 -14.90
CA SER A 545 -12.30 -1.86 -16.10
C SER A 545 -12.61 -2.90 -17.19
N ASN A 546 -12.03 -4.10 -17.12
CA ASN A 546 -12.38 -5.24 -17.95
C ASN A 546 -13.32 -6.23 -17.23
N GLY A 547 -13.80 -5.86 -16.04
CA GLY A 547 -14.62 -6.64 -15.11
C GLY A 547 -13.98 -7.94 -14.62
N ARG A 548 -12.65 -7.97 -14.51
CA ARG A 548 -11.92 -9.02 -13.79
C ARG A 548 -11.85 -8.68 -12.31
N PHE A 549 -11.85 -9.69 -11.45
CA PHE A 549 -11.73 -9.51 -10.02
C PHE A 549 -10.88 -10.61 -9.42
N ASP A 550 -10.18 -10.28 -8.33
CA ASP A 550 -9.44 -11.23 -7.51
C ASP A 550 -9.82 -11.03 -6.05
N LEU A 551 -10.43 -12.06 -5.46
CA LEU A 551 -10.83 -12.07 -4.06
C LEU A 551 -9.65 -12.46 -3.14
N ASN A 552 -8.45 -12.65 -3.69
CA ASN A 552 -7.24 -13.07 -2.96
C ASN A 552 -7.46 -14.32 -2.10
N LEU A 553 -8.31 -15.23 -2.59
CA LEU A 553 -8.64 -16.46 -1.88
C LEU A 553 -7.39 -17.34 -1.75
N PRO A 554 -7.11 -17.90 -0.56
CA PRO A 554 -6.00 -18.84 -0.40
C PRO A 554 -6.11 -20.04 -1.33
N SER A 555 -4.99 -20.74 -1.58
CA SER A 555 -5.04 -22.00 -2.31
C SER A 555 -5.85 -23.04 -1.53
N GLY A 556 -6.97 -23.50 -2.10
CA GLY A 556 -7.87 -24.44 -1.43
C GLY A 556 -9.20 -24.60 -2.16
N THR A 557 -10.16 -25.21 -1.47
CA THR A 557 -11.56 -25.32 -1.92
C THR A 557 -12.44 -24.71 -0.85
N PHE A 558 -13.19 -23.68 -1.23
CA PHE A 558 -14.08 -22.95 -0.34
C PHE A 558 -15.48 -22.95 -0.93
N GLU A 559 -16.46 -23.46 -0.20
CA GLU A 559 -17.86 -23.35 -0.54
C GLU A 559 -18.44 -22.13 0.16
N GLY A 560 -19.29 -21.37 -0.49
CA GLY A 560 -19.85 -20.15 0.10
C GLY A 560 -20.86 -19.45 -0.79
N GLU A 561 -21.45 -18.39 -0.25
CA GLU A 561 -22.36 -17.50 -0.93
C GLU A 561 -21.57 -16.46 -1.71
N PHE A 562 -21.79 -16.38 -3.02
CA PHE A 562 -21.17 -15.41 -3.91
C PHE A 562 -22.21 -14.40 -4.35
N ASP A 563 -21.99 -13.12 -4.06
CA ASP A 563 -22.91 -12.06 -4.44
C ASP A 563 -22.17 -11.00 -5.25
N VAL A 564 -22.89 -10.36 -6.15
CA VAL A 564 -22.38 -9.29 -6.99
C VAL A 564 -23.26 -8.09 -6.76
N ILE A 565 -22.66 -7.03 -6.25
CA ILE A 565 -23.34 -5.76 -6.00
C ILE A 565 -22.80 -4.78 -7.02
N LYS A 566 -23.69 -4.21 -7.83
CA LYS A 566 -23.28 -3.19 -8.80
C LYS A 566 -24.25 -2.01 -8.76
N THR A 567 -23.68 -0.82 -8.56
CA THR A 567 -24.45 0.42 -8.53
C THR A 567 -24.95 0.78 -9.93
N TYR A 568 -26.17 1.30 -10.03
CA TYR A 568 -26.71 1.80 -11.29
C TYR A 568 -26.06 3.12 -11.71
N SER A 569 -25.70 3.22 -13.00
CA SER A 569 -25.23 4.46 -13.62
C SER A 569 -26.40 5.29 -14.12
N THR A 570 -26.62 6.46 -13.53
CA THR A 570 -27.66 7.41 -14.00
C THR A 570 -27.39 7.99 -15.40
N ALA A 571 -26.19 7.78 -15.94
CA ALA A 571 -25.84 8.16 -17.30
C ALA A 571 -26.51 7.28 -18.38
N SER A 572 -26.78 6.00 -18.06
CA SER A 572 -27.42 5.02 -18.95
C SER A 572 -28.84 5.43 -19.36
N LYS A 573 -29.60 6.00 -18.42
CA LYS A 573 -31.04 6.33 -18.53
C LYS A 573 -31.93 5.10 -18.74
N ASP A 574 -31.50 3.93 -18.31
CA ASP A 574 -32.28 2.69 -18.42
C ASP A 574 -33.53 2.74 -17.52
N ILE A 575 -33.43 3.38 -16.35
CA ILE A 575 -34.60 3.67 -15.50
C ILE A 575 -35.26 4.97 -15.98
N ASN A 576 -36.50 4.87 -16.45
CA ASN A 576 -37.23 5.97 -17.05
C ASN A 576 -38.67 6.09 -16.52
N ALA A 577 -39.38 7.15 -16.92
CA ALA A 577 -40.70 7.45 -16.39
C ALA A 577 -41.78 6.44 -16.85
N LEU A 578 -41.51 5.65 -17.90
CA LEU A 578 -42.38 4.56 -18.31
C LEU A 578 -42.31 3.41 -17.31
N ASP A 579 -41.15 3.06 -16.77
CA ASP A 579 -41.01 2.01 -15.74
C ASP A 579 -41.92 2.27 -14.54
N ALA A 580 -41.88 3.51 -14.02
CA ALA A 580 -42.76 3.95 -12.94
C ALA A 580 -44.25 3.78 -13.28
N LEU A 581 -44.64 4.03 -14.54
CA LEU A 581 -46.02 3.83 -14.99
C LEU A 581 -46.40 2.35 -15.01
N GLN A 582 -45.48 1.44 -15.34
CA GLN A 582 -45.72 0.00 -15.36
C GLN A 582 -45.85 -0.55 -13.94
N VAL A 583 -44.99 -0.12 -13.02
CA VAL A 583 -45.12 -0.45 -11.59
C VAL A 583 -46.45 0.05 -11.03
N LEU A 584 -46.90 1.25 -11.42
CA LEU A 584 -48.21 1.75 -11.02
C LEU A 584 -49.35 0.86 -11.54
N ARG A 585 -49.23 0.27 -12.73
CA ARG A 585 -50.22 -0.71 -13.24
C ARG A 585 -50.18 -2.00 -12.42
N ILE A 586 -48.99 -2.56 -12.16
CA ILE A 586 -48.81 -3.79 -11.38
C ILE A 586 -49.39 -3.64 -9.97
N SER A 587 -49.13 -2.49 -9.31
CA SER A 587 -49.63 -2.22 -7.96
C SER A 587 -51.16 -2.25 -7.83
N VAL A 588 -51.88 -1.88 -8.89
CA VAL A 588 -53.36 -1.95 -8.94
C VAL A 588 -53.90 -3.25 -9.56
N GLY A 589 -53.02 -4.22 -9.83
CA GLY A 589 -53.38 -5.53 -10.37
C GLY A 589 -53.67 -5.54 -11.87
N LEU A 590 -53.15 -4.56 -12.60
CA LEU A 590 -53.19 -4.53 -14.06
C LEU A 590 -51.85 -5.03 -14.62
N ASP A 591 -51.91 -5.78 -15.70
CA ASP A 591 -50.72 -6.16 -16.45
C ASP A 591 -49.99 -4.92 -16.99
N PRO A 592 -48.65 -4.93 -17.06
CA PRO A 592 -47.87 -4.00 -17.87
C PRO A 592 -48.39 -3.87 -19.31
N THR A 593 -47.94 -2.83 -20.02
CA THR A 593 -48.43 -2.57 -21.39
C THR A 593 -48.09 -3.67 -22.41
N TRP A 594 -47.15 -4.57 -22.08
CA TRP A 594 -46.69 -5.67 -22.92
C TRP A 594 -47.27 -7.05 -22.56
N GLY A 595 -48.04 -7.16 -21.49
CA GLY A 595 -48.60 -8.43 -21.01
C GLY A 595 -48.25 -8.71 -19.54
N PRO A 596 -48.55 -9.92 -19.04
CA PRO A 596 -48.27 -10.30 -17.66
C PRO A 596 -46.79 -10.13 -17.31
N ALA A 597 -46.51 -9.54 -16.14
CA ALA A 597 -45.16 -9.39 -15.62
C ALA A 597 -44.54 -10.76 -15.29
N SER A 598 -43.27 -10.96 -15.69
CA SER A 598 -42.49 -12.12 -15.24
C SER A 598 -42.07 -11.97 -13.77
N PRO A 599 -41.59 -13.03 -13.10
CA PRO A 599 -41.00 -12.92 -11.77
C PRO A 599 -39.88 -11.88 -11.68
N GLU A 600 -39.01 -11.80 -12.68
CA GLU A 600 -37.91 -10.84 -12.78
C GLU A 600 -38.43 -9.41 -12.91
N ASN A 601 -39.53 -9.20 -13.66
CA ASN A 601 -40.20 -7.90 -13.71
C ASN A 601 -40.79 -7.51 -12.34
N LEU A 602 -41.26 -8.48 -11.55
CA LEU A 602 -41.80 -8.22 -10.21
C LEU A 602 -40.68 -7.90 -9.21
N ILE A 603 -39.53 -8.56 -9.33
CA ILE A 603 -38.30 -8.21 -8.59
C ILE A 603 -37.87 -6.78 -8.93
N ALA A 604 -37.76 -6.45 -10.23
CA ALA A 604 -37.41 -5.10 -10.66
C ALA A 604 -38.44 -4.04 -10.21
N ALA A 605 -39.70 -4.42 -10.04
CA ALA A 605 -40.77 -3.53 -9.61
C ALA A 605 -40.84 -3.30 -8.10
N ASP A 606 -40.35 -4.21 -7.26
CA ASP A 606 -40.21 -4.05 -5.81
C ASP A 606 -38.93 -3.26 -5.49
N PHE A 607 -38.92 -2.00 -5.92
CA PHE A 607 -37.75 -1.13 -5.89
C PHE A 607 -37.27 -0.85 -4.47
N ASN A 608 -38.19 -0.76 -3.50
CA ASN A 608 -37.85 -0.52 -2.10
C ASN A 608 -37.55 -1.81 -1.30
N ARG A 609 -37.70 -2.98 -1.94
CA ARG A 609 -37.50 -4.32 -1.36
C ARG A 609 -38.36 -4.56 -0.12
N ASP A 610 -39.59 -4.04 -0.11
CA ASP A 610 -40.54 -4.28 0.99
C ASP A 610 -41.32 -5.59 0.85
N GLY A 611 -41.05 -6.34 -0.23
CA GLY A 611 -41.68 -7.61 -0.55
C GLY A 611 -43.00 -7.45 -1.31
N SER A 612 -43.37 -6.22 -1.70
CA SER A 612 -44.64 -5.96 -2.38
C SER A 612 -44.57 -4.82 -3.39
N VAL A 613 -44.99 -5.09 -4.62
CA VAL A 613 -45.02 -4.07 -5.68
C VAL A 613 -46.18 -3.09 -5.46
N ASN A 614 -45.86 -1.86 -5.05
CA ASN A 614 -46.85 -0.86 -4.67
C ASN A 614 -46.56 0.55 -5.24
N ALA A 615 -47.38 1.53 -4.85
CA ALA A 615 -47.28 2.90 -5.39
C ALA A 615 -46.05 3.66 -4.88
N LEU A 616 -45.43 3.23 -3.78
CA LEU A 616 -44.20 3.82 -3.27
C LEU A 616 -43.02 3.43 -4.15
N ASP A 617 -42.97 2.20 -4.67
CA ASP A 617 -41.96 1.78 -5.65
C ASP A 617 -42.04 2.63 -6.92
N ALA A 618 -43.26 2.78 -7.46
CA ALA A 618 -43.49 3.63 -8.63
C ALA A 618 -43.05 5.07 -8.40
N LEU A 619 -43.26 5.61 -7.19
CA LEU A 619 -42.81 6.96 -6.83
C LEU A 619 -41.29 7.05 -6.77
N SER A 620 -40.61 6.09 -6.14
CA SER A 620 -39.15 6.04 -6.04
C SER A 620 -38.49 5.89 -7.41
N ILE A 621 -39.03 5.01 -8.27
CA ILE A 621 -38.58 4.86 -9.67
C ILE A 621 -38.77 6.17 -10.43
N LEU A 622 -39.90 6.86 -10.27
CA LEU A 622 -40.13 8.15 -10.91
C LEU A 622 -39.14 9.22 -10.42
N GLN A 623 -38.83 9.25 -9.11
CA GLN A 623 -37.84 10.16 -8.55
C GLN A 623 -36.47 9.94 -9.19
N VAL A 624 -36.02 8.68 -9.33
CA VAL A 624 -34.79 8.32 -10.03
C VAL A 624 -34.84 8.80 -11.48
N ALA A 625 -35.90 8.47 -12.22
CA ALA A 625 -36.06 8.82 -13.63
C ALA A 625 -36.03 10.34 -13.91
N VAL A 626 -36.46 11.17 -12.95
CA VAL A 626 -36.46 12.64 -13.08
C VAL A 626 -35.30 13.32 -12.34
N GLY A 627 -34.33 12.56 -11.83
CA GLY A 627 -33.14 13.08 -11.14
C GLY A 627 -33.45 13.75 -9.79
N GLN A 628 -34.48 13.27 -9.09
CA GLN A 628 -34.81 13.70 -7.73
C GLN A 628 -34.18 12.76 -6.70
N PRO A 629 -33.85 13.26 -5.50
CA PRO A 629 -33.42 12.40 -4.39
C PRO A 629 -34.49 11.37 -4.04
N THR A 630 -34.04 10.14 -3.78
CA THR A 630 -34.86 9.00 -3.33
C THR A 630 -34.22 8.38 -2.08
N ALA A 631 -35.04 7.79 -1.22
CA ALA A 631 -34.57 7.09 -0.01
C ALA A 631 -33.94 5.73 -0.33
N VAL A 632 -34.31 5.12 -1.47
CA VAL A 632 -33.78 3.84 -1.95
C VAL A 632 -33.02 4.07 -3.25
N ARG A 633 -31.84 3.48 -3.38
CA ARG A 633 -30.96 3.65 -4.53
C ARG A 633 -31.25 2.60 -5.59
N PRO A 634 -31.16 2.97 -6.88
CA PRO A 634 -31.16 1.98 -7.95
C PRO A 634 -29.85 1.18 -7.93
N GLU A 635 -29.96 -0.12 -8.07
CA GLU A 635 -28.85 -1.06 -8.05
C GLU A 635 -29.17 -2.28 -8.92
N TRP A 636 -28.11 -2.95 -9.36
CA TRP A 636 -28.19 -4.25 -10.01
C TRP A 636 -28.16 -5.32 -8.93
N VAL A 637 -29.15 -6.20 -8.96
CA VAL A 637 -29.15 -7.44 -8.18
C VAL A 637 -28.77 -8.61 -9.07
N PHE A 638 -27.99 -9.53 -8.52
CA PHE A 638 -27.59 -10.75 -9.20
C PHE A 638 -28.15 -11.91 -8.40
N ILE A 639 -28.86 -12.80 -9.07
CA ILE A 639 -29.46 -13.98 -8.48
C ILE A 639 -28.90 -15.23 -9.17
N ASP A 640 -28.88 -16.35 -8.47
CA ASP A 640 -28.53 -17.64 -9.07
C ASP A 640 -29.40 -17.91 -10.32
N SER A 641 -28.77 -18.28 -11.43
CA SER A 641 -29.49 -18.59 -12.68
C SER A 641 -30.42 -19.81 -12.55
N ASP A 642 -30.19 -20.67 -11.55
CA ASP A 642 -31.03 -21.81 -11.21
C ASP A 642 -32.06 -21.50 -10.09
N ALA A 643 -32.22 -20.22 -9.69
CA ALA A 643 -33.15 -19.83 -8.63
C ALA A 643 -34.62 -20.16 -8.96
N ASP A 644 -35.36 -20.71 -7.99
CA ASP A 644 -36.80 -20.96 -8.13
C ASP A 644 -37.61 -19.69 -7.87
N LEU A 645 -37.97 -18.99 -8.94
CA LEU A 645 -38.77 -17.77 -8.90
C LEU A 645 -40.29 -18.02 -9.02
N SER A 646 -40.74 -19.29 -9.03
CA SER A 646 -42.14 -19.63 -9.31
C SER A 646 -43.13 -19.17 -8.24
N GLY A 647 -42.64 -18.86 -7.04
CA GLY A 647 -43.42 -18.33 -5.92
C GLY A 647 -43.66 -16.82 -5.95
N ILE A 648 -42.94 -16.08 -6.81
CA ILE A 648 -42.97 -14.62 -6.80
C ILE A 648 -44.29 -14.09 -7.34
N THR A 649 -44.92 -13.21 -6.57
CA THR A 649 -46.14 -12.48 -6.94
C THR A 649 -46.02 -11.02 -6.58
N ARG A 650 -46.89 -10.16 -7.11
CA ARG A 650 -46.89 -8.72 -6.77
C ARG A 650 -47.07 -8.40 -5.28
N THR A 651 -47.52 -9.36 -4.47
CA THR A 651 -47.74 -9.22 -3.01
C THR A 651 -46.77 -10.05 -2.19
N ASP A 652 -45.85 -10.75 -2.84
CA ASP A 652 -44.86 -11.64 -2.21
C ASP A 652 -43.65 -11.73 -3.15
N VAL A 653 -42.75 -10.75 -3.05
CA VAL A 653 -41.52 -10.64 -3.85
C VAL A 653 -40.33 -11.07 -3.00
N SER A 654 -40.30 -12.34 -2.63
CA SER A 654 -39.20 -12.93 -1.86
C SER A 654 -38.23 -13.64 -2.80
N TYR A 655 -36.96 -13.24 -2.76
CA TYR A 655 -35.86 -13.86 -3.50
C TYR A 655 -34.56 -13.71 -2.71
N ASP A 656 -33.61 -14.61 -2.96
CA ASP A 656 -32.26 -14.54 -2.43
C ASP A 656 -31.35 -13.93 -3.51
N THR A 657 -30.45 -13.03 -3.14
CA THR A 657 -29.36 -12.58 -4.01
C THR A 657 -28.18 -13.53 -3.92
N GLY A 658 -27.26 -13.41 -4.87
CA GLY A 658 -26.10 -14.28 -4.93
C GLY A 658 -26.39 -15.68 -5.43
N ALA A 659 -25.34 -16.51 -5.41
CA ALA A 659 -25.36 -17.92 -5.77
C ALA A 659 -24.44 -18.70 -4.83
N ASN A 660 -24.78 -19.96 -4.56
CA ASN A 660 -23.89 -20.84 -3.82
C ASN A 660 -22.82 -21.40 -4.77
N VAL A 661 -21.55 -21.05 -4.52
CA VAL A 661 -20.44 -21.44 -5.39
C VAL A 661 -19.37 -22.22 -4.64
N VAL A 662 -18.52 -22.91 -5.41
CA VAL A 662 -17.31 -23.56 -4.92
C VAL A 662 -16.11 -22.90 -5.56
N ALA A 663 -15.38 -22.10 -4.79
CA ALA A 663 -14.11 -21.53 -5.22
C ALA A 663 -13.01 -22.60 -5.17
N VAL A 664 -12.32 -22.85 -6.29
CA VAL A 664 -11.26 -23.86 -6.37
C VAL A 664 -9.96 -23.18 -6.80
N GLY A 665 -8.96 -23.23 -5.94
CA GLY A 665 -7.67 -22.56 -6.19
C GLY A 665 -7.82 -21.05 -6.35
N GLY A 666 -8.80 -20.45 -5.67
CA GLY A 666 -9.15 -19.03 -5.77
C GLY A 666 -9.98 -18.65 -6.99
N VAL A 667 -10.27 -19.59 -7.89
CA VAL A 667 -11.11 -19.35 -9.07
C VAL A 667 -12.58 -19.56 -8.71
N ILE A 668 -13.42 -18.58 -9.03
CA ILE A 668 -14.88 -18.68 -8.96
C ILE A 668 -15.42 -18.66 -10.38
N ALA A 669 -16.32 -19.60 -10.68
CA ALA A 669 -17.07 -19.63 -11.92
C ALA A 669 -18.53 -20.00 -11.64
N THR A 670 -19.48 -19.16 -12.06
CA THR A 670 -20.92 -19.38 -11.86
C THR A 670 -21.74 -18.61 -12.90
N ASP A 671 -22.95 -19.10 -13.18
CA ASP A 671 -23.91 -18.39 -14.03
C ASP A 671 -24.97 -17.74 -13.13
N MET A 672 -25.25 -16.45 -13.38
CA MET A 672 -26.20 -15.66 -12.61
C MET A 672 -27.14 -14.90 -13.55
N THR A 673 -28.30 -14.50 -13.05
CA THR A 673 -29.22 -13.59 -13.74
C THR A 673 -29.15 -12.23 -13.08
N SER A 674 -28.82 -11.19 -13.85
CA SER A 674 -28.76 -9.81 -13.36
C SER A 674 -30.05 -9.06 -13.66
N ILE A 675 -30.56 -8.33 -12.66
CA ILE A 675 -31.79 -7.55 -12.72
C ILE A 675 -31.49 -6.14 -12.22
N LEU A 676 -31.82 -5.13 -13.02
CA LEU A 676 -31.75 -3.73 -12.60
C LEU A 676 -33.03 -3.34 -11.88
N LEU A 677 -32.96 -3.05 -10.58
CA LEU A 677 -34.12 -2.58 -9.83
C LEU A 677 -34.62 -1.26 -10.40
N GLY A 678 -35.91 -1.21 -10.74
CA GLY A 678 -36.58 -0.04 -11.31
C GLY A 678 -36.60 0.01 -12.84
N ASN A 679 -35.98 -0.94 -13.54
CA ASN A 679 -36.08 -1.08 -15.00
C ASN A 679 -37.00 -2.25 -15.36
N LEU A 680 -38.15 -1.95 -15.95
CA LEU A 680 -39.17 -2.93 -16.35
C LEU A 680 -39.20 -3.17 -17.87
N GLU A 681 -38.51 -2.35 -18.67
CA GLU A 681 -38.62 -2.37 -20.14
C GLU A 681 -37.70 -3.39 -20.85
N ALA A 682 -36.97 -4.23 -20.11
CA ALA A 682 -36.17 -5.29 -20.72
C ALA A 682 -36.91 -6.65 -20.73
N PRO A 683 -36.82 -7.41 -21.83
CA PRO A 683 -37.49 -8.70 -22.01
C PRO A 683 -37.00 -9.79 -21.07
#